data_AF-A0AA39L9F5-F1
#
_entry.id   AF-A0AA39L9F5-F1
#
_cell.length_a   1.000
_cell.length_b   1.000
_cell.length_c   1.000
_cell.angle_alpha   90.00
_cell.angle_beta   90.00
_cell.angle_gamma   90.00
#
_symmetry.space_group_name_H-M   'P 1'
#
loop_
_entity.id
_entity.type
_entity.pdbx_description
1 polymer ?
#
loop_
_entity_poly.entity_id
_entity_poly.type
_entity_poly.pdbx_seq_one_letter_code
_entity_poly.pdbx_strand_id
1 'polypeptide(L)'
;MPQPVDDDASPSSPIQALPTAASGAPARLPKLRNITQPNLGASGPSLPLSNSESSLPFRRANPAASLYASTLSPPGSRSMSPAGRGSPSRIFSGGGIFDTVSDRELGEAASDNPSDPLNLILKAFVPHVTICTSEDTDAMMSEKGFKQGLWELLRPFGERVQGRVSIRDSTGISRPVDDFSIRFTQLGTNIEHPSPALSTPNGNQGAAARDRKVLADVESLVERHLTFAEESYANGPHFGISTRQGLEVEASSPYHALYLRRLLSGIPIAPHETFAHPVCCVVAITSRNETPIEELRRLYEETNSGSRKLPPWVDGEYLRYYVLIHDEENDDITRSMGFFDQMKRHLGPHCHLLRLRSSQSIETDDDSIPLPRSDWMTAGEELAEIKKSEDDAEFEDPTRHIFESDATAIRTFIREMVTQSIIPTMERHVSVWNDQVASKRKGLAGTFSSLTKRFPFGSSRSSLGGGSGAKDAYDPAGFYHAQAPDAILRKLADYAFMLRDWKLAHSTYELLRSGFAAAKAWKYQAAADEMAAVSLLLVPQYASSKSRYEAVEQIIESAVYSYSTRCMSPYGAVRSMLLPVELLRLRGGANIDGAGRLGVRLLDAKLLGTVGDALLKERLAISYLSKEGVGSWNWGNRTRKSGLWSYLAADAWLQQEKYIPSQRCLNQALETYDSLPHGHGMSKFTTANSLLEQLQRTLSEKLDLPQHEDEEGINGEGSSDVVDEESEALTDMRTRRVSLVAGAGGMLETKPLHGAEGNDDTTVGGVQMEFDETEREG
;
A
#
# COMPACT_ATOMS: atom_id res chain seq x y z
N MET A 1 57.96 3.78 -53.45
CA MET A 1 58.43 2.39 -53.59
C MET A 1 57.92 1.59 -52.40
N PRO A 2 57.39 0.37 -52.60
CA PRO A 2 56.72 -0.15 -53.80
C PRO A 2 55.24 -0.51 -53.52
N GLN A 3 54.48 -0.81 -54.58
CA GLN A 3 53.24 -1.60 -54.51
C GLN A 3 53.56 -3.07 -54.92
N PRO A 4 52.71 -3.82 -55.67
CA PRO A 4 51.97 -4.95 -55.12
C PRO A 4 52.34 -6.28 -55.78
N VAL A 5 51.60 -7.35 -55.48
CA VAL A 5 51.49 -8.55 -56.32
C VAL A 5 50.03 -9.04 -56.27
N ASP A 6 49.44 -9.25 -57.44
CA ASP A 6 48.11 -9.85 -57.65
C ASP A 6 48.27 -11.32 -58.13
N ASP A 7 47.26 -11.86 -58.84
CA ASP A 7 47.25 -13.09 -59.64
C ASP A 7 47.17 -14.47 -58.91
N ASP A 8 46.48 -15.49 -59.45
CA ASP A 8 45.27 -15.53 -60.31
C ASP A 8 44.68 -16.97 -60.29
N ALA A 9 43.49 -17.12 -60.88
CA ALA A 9 43.01 -18.27 -61.64
C ALA A 9 42.63 -19.61 -60.95
N SER A 10 41.48 -20.12 -61.41
CA SER A 10 41.02 -21.52 -61.35
C SER A 10 41.34 -22.21 -62.72
N PRO A 11 40.83 -23.40 -63.14
CA PRO A 11 39.91 -24.37 -62.51
C PRO A 11 40.28 -25.87 -62.71
N SER A 12 39.51 -26.80 -62.14
CA SER A 12 39.07 -28.04 -62.84
C SER A 12 38.01 -28.86 -62.07
N SER A 13 37.07 -29.44 -62.83
CA SER A 13 36.11 -30.51 -62.46
C SER A 13 36.32 -31.66 -63.50
N PRO A 14 35.49 -32.74 -63.64
CA PRO A 14 34.23 -33.15 -62.96
C PRO A 14 34.15 -34.66 -62.62
N ILE A 15 32.96 -35.20 -62.26
CA ILE A 15 32.23 -36.33 -62.93
C ILE A 15 31.07 -36.93 -62.08
N GLN A 16 29.82 -36.80 -62.58
CA GLN A 16 28.64 -37.73 -62.58
C GLN A 16 28.07 -38.39 -61.28
N ALA A 17 26.78 -38.78 -61.17
CA ALA A 17 25.60 -38.70 -62.08
C ALA A 17 24.20 -38.74 -61.36
N LEU A 18 23.14 -38.51 -62.16
CA LEU A 18 21.66 -38.52 -61.92
C LEU A 18 20.99 -39.77 -62.59
N PRO A 19 19.65 -39.96 -62.84
CA PRO A 19 18.41 -39.12 -62.73
C PRO A 19 17.28 -39.80 -61.88
N THR A 20 15.95 -39.52 -61.89
CA THR A 20 14.93 -38.75 -62.69
C THR A 20 14.01 -37.90 -61.74
N ALA A 21 13.07 -37.00 -62.09
CA ALA A 21 12.16 -36.71 -63.24
C ALA A 21 10.95 -37.67 -63.38
N ALA A 22 9.68 -37.27 -63.69
CA ALA A 22 8.93 -35.99 -63.80
C ALA A 22 7.39 -36.30 -63.66
N SER A 23 6.33 -35.50 -63.94
CA SER A 23 6.05 -34.17 -64.55
C SER A 23 4.57 -33.72 -64.29
N GLY A 24 4.13 -32.48 -64.61
CA GLY A 24 2.70 -32.11 -64.80
C GLY A 24 2.20 -30.74 -64.29
N ALA A 25 1.28 -30.07 -65.03
CA ALA A 25 0.68 -28.72 -64.75
C ALA A 25 -0.60 -28.48 -65.63
N PRO A 26 -1.34 -27.33 -65.59
CA PRO A 26 -1.91 -26.56 -64.46
C PRO A 26 -3.40 -26.05 -64.66
N ALA A 27 -3.92 -25.29 -63.67
CA ALA A 27 -4.74 -24.06 -63.81
C ALA A 27 -6.29 -23.99 -63.56
N ARG A 28 -6.71 -22.78 -63.12
CA ARG A 28 -8.02 -22.07 -63.14
C ARG A 28 -8.92 -21.96 -61.88
N LEU A 29 -9.28 -20.70 -61.58
CA LEU A 29 -10.41 -20.19 -60.75
C LEU A 29 -11.63 -19.91 -61.67
N PRO A 30 -12.91 -19.86 -61.18
CA PRO A 30 -13.52 -18.74 -60.42
C PRO A 30 -14.35 -19.20 -59.18
N LYS A 31 -14.70 -18.42 -58.13
CA LYS A 31 -15.27 -17.06 -57.94
C LYS A 31 -16.82 -16.94 -58.08
N LEU A 32 -17.47 -16.37 -57.05
CA LEU A 32 -18.78 -15.63 -56.98
C LEU A 32 -20.07 -16.27 -56.37
N ARG A 33 -20.41 -15.77 -55.16
CA ARG A 33 -21.66 -15.11 -54.70
C ARG A 33 -23.03 -15.83 -54.51
N ASN A 34 -23.54 -15.63 -53.27
CA ASN A 34 -24.85 -15.07 -52.86
C ASN A 34 -26.12 -15.93 -52.62
N ILE A 35 -26.67 -15.79 -51.40
CA ILE A 35 -28.08 -15.42 -51.00
C ILE A 35 -29.22 -16.28 -51.61
N THR A 36 -30.12 -16.96 -50.87
CA THR A 36 -31.20 -16.40 -50.02
C THR A 36 -31.88 -17.51 -49.15
N GLN A 37 -32.58 -17.15 -48.07
CA GLN A 37 -33.68 -17.92 -47.43
C GLN A 37 -35.02 -17.74 -48.23
N PRO A 38 -36.27 -18.15 -47.82
CA PRO A 38 -36.75 -18.73 -46.54
C PRO A 38 -37.90 -19.80 -46.60
N ASN A 39 -38.47 -20.07 -45.42
CA ASN A 39 -39.91 -20.35 -45.10
C ASN A 39 -40.51 -21.78 -44.98
N LEU A 40 -41.03 -22.01 -43.75
CA LEU A 40 -42.37 -22.50 -43.36
C LEU A 40 -42.86 -23.92 -43.74
N GLY A 41 -43.37 -24.66 -42.74
CA GLY A 41 -44.28 -25.81 -42.93
C GLY A 41 -44.33 -26.79 -41.74
N ALA A 42 -45.38 -26.75 -40.91
CA ALA A 42 -45.50 -27.57 -39.70
C ALA A 42 -46.12 -28.97 -39.94
N SER A 43 -45.78 -29.97 -39.09
CA SER A 43 -46.74 -30.92 -38.45
C SER A 43 -46.07 -32.08 -37.70
N GLY A 44 -46.76 -32.60 -36.68
CA GLY A 44 -46.61 -33.99 -36.18
C GLY A 44 -45.55 -34.24 -35.08
N PRO A 45 -45.88 -34.95 -33.99
CA PRO A 45 -44.92 -35.28 -32.93
C PRO A 45 -44.18 -36.60 -33.17
N SER A 46 -42.88 -36.63 -32.90
CA SER A 46 -42.12 -37.86 -32.64
C SER A 46 -41.12 -37.59 -31.50
N LEU A 47 -40.99 -38.54 -30.57
CA LEU A 47 -40.11 -38.44 -29.41
C LEU A 47 -38.66 -38.70 -29.82
N PRO A 48 -37.72 -37.75 -29.68
CA PRO A 48 -36.31 -38.02 -29.87
C PRO A 48 -35.74 -38.77 -28.66
N LEU A 49 -34.80 -39.69 -28.93
CA LEU A 49 -34.09 -40.43 -27.89
C LEU A 49 -33.12 -39.51 -27.11
N SER A 50 -32.76 -39.97 -25.91
CA SER A 50 -31.78 -39.38 -25.01
C SER A 50 -30.46 -38.94 -25.70
N ASN A 51 -30.30 -37.64 -25.94
CA ASN A 51 -29.00 -37.00 -26.15
C ASN A 51 -28.56 -36.33 -24.84
N SER A 52 -27.37 -36.68 -24.37
CA SER A 52 -26.80 -36.20 -23.10
C SER A 52 -26.08 -34.86 -23.28
N GLU A 53 -26.81 -33.79 -23.60
CA GLU A 53 -26.22 -32.44 -23.65
C GLU A 53 -26.12 -31.85 -22.24
N SER A 54 -24.91 -31.88 -21.68
CA SER A 54 -24.56 -31.15 -20.46
C SER A 54 -24.48 -29.65 -20.74
N SER A 55 -25.65 -29.01 -20.88
CA SER A 55 -25.82 -27.57 -21.04
C SER A 55 -25.40 -26.84 -19.75
N LEU A 56 -24.11 -26.53 -19.65
CA LEU A 56 -23.60 -25.59 -18.66
C LEU A 56 -24.32 -24.25 -18.86
N PRO A 57 -25.03 -23.71 -17.84
CA PRO A 57 -25.69 -22.42 -17.97
C PRO A 57 -24.60 -21.34 -18.13
N PHE A 58 -24.54 -20.72 -19.31
CA PHE A 58 -23.60 -19.65 -19.61
C PHE A 58 -23.99 -18.39 -18.83
N ARG A 59 -23.59 -18.38 -17.56
CA ARG A 59 -23.98 -17.38 -16.56
C ARG A 59 -23.41 -16.03 -16.98
N ARG A 60 -24.27 -15.08 -17.36
CA ARG A 60 -23.88 -13.66 -17.36
C ARG A 60 -23.46 -13.32 -15.93
N ALA A 61 -22.17 -13.10 -15.72
CA ALA A 61 -21.67 -12.47 -14.50
C ALA A 61 -22.28 -11.06 -14.42
N ASN A 62 -22.46 -10.51 -13.21
CA ASN A 62 -22.89 -9.12 -13.08
C ASN A 62 -21.78 -8.23 -13.69
N PRO A 63 -22.02 -7.50 -14.79
CA PRO A 63 -20.96 -6.82 -15.54
C PRO A 63 -20.16 -5.80 -14.69
N ALA A 64 -20.82 -5.14 -13.74
CA ALA A 64 -20.16 -4.19 -12.83
C ALA A 64 -19.17 -4.86 -11.84
N ALA A 65 -19.19 -6.19 -11.68
CA ALA A 65 -18.35 -6.89 -10.71
C ALA A 65 -16.84 -6.71 -10.96
N SER A 66 -16.42 -6.37 -12.18
CA SER A 66 -14.99 -6.12 -12.47
C SER A 66 -14.47 -4.86 -11.77
N LEU A 67 -15.32 -3.83 -11.58
CA LEU A 67 -14.98 -2.59 -10.86
C LEU A 67 -14.87 -2.85 -9.35
N TYR A 68 -15.81 -3.62 -8.80
CA TYR A 68 -15.84 -4.00 -7.39
C TYR A 68 -14.82 -5.11 -7.00
N ALA A 69 -14.03 -5.62 -7.96
CA ALA A 69 -13.11 -6.75 -7.77
C ALA A 69 -12.08 -6.55 -6.64
N SER A 70 -11.72 -5.30 -6.33
CA SER A 70 -10.78 -4.92 -5.25
C SER A 70 -11.27 -5.30 -3.84
N THR A 71 -12.57 -5.57 -3.66
CA THR A 71 -13.17 -6.02 -2.39
C THR A 71 -13.87 -7.38 -2.46
N LEU A 72 -14.11 -7.92 -3.66
CA LEU A 72 -14.76 -9.23 -3.87
C LEU A 72 -13.81 -10.43 -3.74
N SER A 73 -12.49 -10.19 -3.80
CA SER A 73 -11.46 -11.24 -3.77
C SER A 73 -10.83 -11.35 -2.36
N PRO A 74 -10.76 -12.55 -1.74
CA PRO A 74 -10.12 -12.72 -0.44
C PRO A 74 -8.67 -12.20 -0.37
N PRO A 75 -8.21 -11.66 0.79
CA PRO A 75 -6.81 -11.26 0.96
C PRO A 75 -5.85 -12.43 0.69
N GLY A 76 -5.06 -12.34 -0.39
CA GLY A 76 -4.15 -13.39 -0.83
C GLY A 76 -4.66 -14.26 -2.00
N SER A 77 -5.93 -14.18 -2.39
CA SER A 77 -6.37 -14.74 -3.67
C SER A 77 -5.82 -13.88 -4.82
N ARG A 78 -4.97 -14.46 -5.66
CA ARG A 78 -4.32 -13.75 -6.78
C ARG A 78 -5.32 -13.56 -7.92
N SER A 79 -5.35 -12.36 -8.51
CA SER A 79 -5.85 -12.18 -9.88
C SER A 79 -5.13 -13.15 -10.83
N MET A 80 -5.84 -13.75 -11.76
CA MET A 80 -5.27 -14.75 -12.69
C MET A 80 -4.42 -14.09 -13.78
N SER A 81 -3.22 -13.61 -13.44
CA SER A 81 -2.19 -13.27 -14.42
C SER A 81 -1.39 -14.51 -14.83
N PRO A 82 -1.10 -14.74 -16.13
CA PRO A 82 -0.42 -15.93 -16.61
C PRO A 82 1.09 -15.89 -16.35
N ALA A 83 1.51 -16.10 -15.09
CA ALA A 83 2.91 -16.07 -14.68
C ALA A 83 3.31 -17.29 -13.83
N GLY A 84 4.16 -18.17 -14.41
CA GLY A 84 5.08 -19.09 -13.73
C GLY A 84 4.58 -19.92 -12.55
N ARG A 85 4.44 -21.25 -12.73
CA ARG A 85 4.21 -22.20 -11.63
C ARG A 85 5.36 -22.20 -10.61
N GLY A 86 5.17 -21.52 -9.48
CA GLY A 86 5.96 -21.69 -8.26
C GLY A 86 5.12 -22.35 -7.16
N SER A 87 5.61 -23.45 -6.58
CA SER A 87 4.89 -24.17 -5.53
C SER A 87 4.91 -23.42 -4.19
N PRO A 88 3.79 -23.36 -3.43
CA PRO A 88 3.79 -22.75 -2.10
C PRO A 88 4.52 -23.62 -1.08
N SER A 89 5.43 -23.01 -0.33
CA SER A 89 6.01 -23.59 0.88
C SER A 89 4.95 -23.69 1.97
N ARG A 90 4.77 -24.89 2.54
CA ARG A 90 3.79 -25.13 3.62
C ARG A 90 4.36 -24.63 4.95
N ILE A 91 3.58 -23.84 5.68
CA ILE A 91 3.87 -23.51 7.08
C ILE A 91 3.65 -24.77 7.93
N PHE A 92 4.67 -25.18 8.69
CA PHE A 92 4.54 -26.19 9.73
C PHE A 92 4.52 -25.50 11.09
N SER A 93 3.37 -25.51 11.76
CA SER A 93 3.24 -25.05 13.14
C SER A 93 3.77 -26.13 14.10
N GLY A 94 4.94 -25.90 14.70
CA GLY A 94 5.55 -26.80 15.68
C GLY A 94 6.62 -26.06 16.49
N GLY A 95 6.29 -25.66 17.73
CA GLY A 95 7.11 -24.75 18.52
C GLY A 95 8.34 -25.39 19.17
N GLY A 96 9.49 -24.70 19.09
CA GLY A 96 10.66 -24.94 19.94
C GLY A 96 10.68 -23.97 21.13
N ILE A 97 10.95 -24.47 22.33
CA ILE A 97 10.66 -23.77 23.62
C ILE A 97 11.71 -22.67 23.98
N PHE A 98 12.47 -22.15 23.00
CA PHE A 98 13.52 -21.16 23.28
C PHE A 98 13.79 -20.13 22.17
N ASP A 99 12.85 -19.93 21.24
CA ASP A 99 12.97 -18.91 20.20
C ASP A 99 12.20 -17.63 20.60
N THR A 100 12.90 -16.49 20.66
CA THR A 100 12.32 -15.22 21.10
C THR A 100 11.65 -14.51 19.93
N VAL A 101 10.31 -14.47 19.92
CA VAL A 101 9.49 -13.76 18.92
C VAL A 101 9.68 -12.24 19.05
N SER A 102 10.81 -11.73 18.57
CA SER A 102 11.27 -10.35 18.82
C SER A 102 12.20 -9.79 17.74
N ASP A 103 12.22 -10.35 16.53
CA ASP A 103 12.66 -9.63 15.33
C ASP A 103 12.02 -10.23 14.05
N ARG A 104 10.83 -9.74 13.71
CA ARG A 104 10.32 -9.80 12.33
C ARG A 104 10.58 -8.42 11.74
N GLU A 105 11.52 -8.30 10.80
CA GLU A 105 11.75 -7.04 10.10
C GLU A 105 10.44 -6.61 9.42
N LEU A 106 9.98 -5.38 9.71
CA LEU A 106 8.74 -4.84 9.15
C LEU A 106 8.74 -4.82 7.61
N GLY A 107 9.91 -4.83 6.97
CA GLY A 107 10.04 -4.87 5.51
C GLY A 107 9.80 -6.24 4.87
N GLU A 108 10.36 -7.32 5.42
CA GLU A 108 10.38 -8.62 4.73
C GLU A 108 9.02 -9.36 4.77
N ALA A 109 8.22 -9.17 5.81
CA ALA A 109 6.92 -9.83 5.93
C ALA A 109 5.80 -9.15 5.11
N ALA A 110 6.04 -7.94 4.60
CA ALA A 110 4.99 -7.14 3.96
C ALA A 110 4.73 -7.52 2.49
N SER A 111 5.76 -7.91 1.73
CA SER A 111 5.75 -7.95 0.24
C SER A 111 4.62 -8.75 -0.44
N ASP A 112 4.00 -9.66 0.31
CA ASP A 112 3.11 -10.69 -0.23
C ASP A 112 1.61 -10.36 -0.08
N ASN A 113 1.23 -9.32 0.68
CA ASN A 113 -0.17 -8.93 0.89
C ASN A 113 -0.47 -7.47 0.47
N PRO A 114 -1.14 -7.21 -0.67
CA PRO A 114 -1.45 -5.84 -1.15
C PRO A 114 -2.50 -5.10 -0.33
N SER A 115 -3.12 -5.76 0.66
CA SER A 115 -4.08 -5.18 1.61
C SER A 115 -3.50 -4.97 3.01
N ASP A 116 -2.20 -5.23 3.20
CA ASP A 116 -1.49 -4.91 4.43
C ASP A 116 -1.32 -3.38 4.62
N PRO A 117 -1.69 -2.80 5.78
CA PRO A 117 -1.56 -1.36 6.02
C PRO A 117 -0.14 -0.80 5.83
N LEU A 118 0.92 -1.57 6.11
CA LEU A 118 2.28 -1.08 5.91
C LEU A 118 2.59 -0.90 4.42
N ASN A 119 2.27 -1.88 3.57
CA ASN A 119 2.34 -1.71 2.11
C ASN A 119 1.55 -0.49 1.61
N LEU A 120 0.34 -0.25 2.14
CA LEU A 120 -0.48 0.90 1.74
C LEU A 120 0.18 2.23 2.15
N ILE A 121 0.73 2.33 3.36
CA ILE A 121 1.48 3.50 3.83
C ILE A 121 2.73 3.73 2.96
N LEU A 122 3.48 2.66 2.66
CA LEU A 122 4.74 2.74 1.90
C LEU A 122 4.53 3.07 0.42
N LYS A 123 3.40 2.65 -0.19
CA LYS A 123 3.04 2.98 -1.58
C LYS A 123 2.29 4.30 -1.75
N ALA A 124 1.78 4.89 -0.66
CA ALA A 124 1.25 6.25 -0.68
C ALA A 124 2.34 7.29 -0.94
N PHE A 125 3.49 7.15 -0.26
CA PHE A 125 4.59 8.12 -0.27
C PHE A 125 5.74 7.63 -1.17
N VAL A 126 5.54 7.72 -2.49
CA VAL A 126 6.44 7.22 -3.54
C VAL A 126 6.84 8.34 -4.51
N PRO A 127 7.94 8.22 -5.28
CA PRO A 127 8.33 9.26 -6.23
C PRO A 127 7.24 9.52 -7.29
N HIS A 128 6.79 10.76 -7.39
CA HIS A 128 5.90 11.20 -8.45
C HIS A 128 6.68 11.49 -9.74
N VAL A 129 6.18 10.97 -10.86
CA VAL A 129 6.72 11.18 -12.20
C VAL A 129 5.64 11.83 -13.05
N THR A 130 5.87 13.06 -13.52
CA THR A 130 4.92 13.75 -14.41
C THR A 130 5.10 13.33 -15.86
N ILE A 131 4.01 13.26 -16.61
CA ILE A 131 4.02 13.07 -18.06
C ILE A 131 3.82 14.42 -18.75
N CYS A 132 4.67 14.72 -19.73
CA CYS A 132 4.58 15.86 -20.63
C CYS A 132 4.76 15.36 -22.07
N THR A 133 3.70 15.44 -22.87
CA THR A 133 3.62 14.94 -24.24
C THR A 133 3.59 16.07 -25.27
N SER A 134 4.05 15.77 -26.48
CA SER A 134 3.77 16.51 -27.71
C SER A 134 2.41 16.12 -28.30
N GLU A 135 1.88 16.98 -29.17
CA GLU A 135 0.58 16.79 -29.84
C GLU A 135 0.54 15.52 -30.71
N ASP A 136 1.65 15.17 -31.36
CA ASP A 136 1.78 13.92 -32.14
C ASP A 136 1.76 12.66 -31.24
N THR A 137 2.23 12.78 -30.00
CA THR A 137 2.18 11.68 -29.02
C THR A 137 0.76 11.45 -28.52
N ASP A 138 0.03 12.52 -28.19
CA ASP A 138 -1.35 12.39 -27.73
C ASP A 138 -2.27 11.88 -28.85
N ALA A 139 -1.99 12.23 -30.12
CA ALA A 139 -2.66 11.65 -31.28
C ALA A 139 -2.41 10.13 -31.41
N MET A 140 -1.16 9.67 -31.38
CA MET A 140 -0.83 8.23 -31.43
C MET A 140 -1.45 7.46 -30.25
N MET A 141 -1.49 8.04 -29.06
CA MET A 141 -2.15 7.42 -27.90
C MET A 141 -3.67 7.34 -28.09
N SER A 142 -4.29 8.35 -28.69
CA SER A 142 -5.72 8.31 -29.03
C SER A 142 -6.05 7.28 -30.12
N GLU A 143 -5.19 7.09 -31.13
CA GLU A 143 -5.30 6.01 -32.13
C GLU A 143 -5.27 4.63 -31.46
N LYS A 144 -4.45 4.49 -30.41
CA LYS A 144 -4.32 3.27 -29.59
C LYS A 144 -5.49 3.05 -28.60
N GLY A 145 -6.42 4.00 -28.48
CA GLY A 145 -7.56 3.93 -27.54
C GLY A 145 -7.32 4.55 -26.15
N PHE A 146 -6.24 5.31 -25.97
CA PHE A 146 -5.90 5.99 -24.71
C PHE A 146 -6.29 7.48 -24.73
N LYS A 147 -7.55 7.73 -24.34
CA LYS A 147 -8.19 9.06 -24.33
C LYS A 147 -7.54 10.06 -23.37
N GLN A 148 -6.78 9.60 -22.38
CA GLN A 148 -6.00 10.46 -21.47
C GLN A 148 -4.48 10.38 -21.74
N GLY A 149 -4.12 10.06 -22.99
CA GLY A 149 -2.76 10.11 -23.50
C GLY A 149 -1.82 9.07 -22.89
N LEU A 150 -0.51 9.30 -23.05
CA LEU A 150 0.55 8.39 -22.59
C LEU A 150 0.48 8.11 -21.08
N TRP A 151 -0.01 9.07 -20.29
CA TRP A 151 -0.20 8.89 -18.85
C TRP A 151 -1.16 7.73 -18.53
N GLU A 152 -2.24 7.57 -19.29
CA GLU A 152 -3.25 6.54 -19.06
C GLU A 152 -2.67 5.13 -19.25
N LEU A 153 -1.85 4.96 -20.30
CA LEU A 153 -1.13 3.73 -20.62
C LEU A 153 -0.05 3.40 -19.58
N LEU A 154 0.72 4.39 -19.11
CA LEU A 154 1.82 4.18 -18.16
C LEU A 154 1.35 4.00 -16.70
N ARG A 155 0.20 4.56 -16.31
CA ARG A 155 -0.31 4.63 -14.93
C ARG A 155 -0.13 3.34 -14.11
N PRO A 156 -0.65 2.16 -14.51
CA PRO A 156 -0.58 0.95 -13.69
C PRO A 156 0.85 0.38 -13.57
N PHE A 157 1.71 0.62 -14.56
CA PHE A 157 3.06 0.04 -14.57
C PHE A 157 4.02 0.69 -13.56
N GLY A 158 3.68 1.86 -13.01
CA GLY A 158 4.44 2.47 -11.91
C GLY A 158 4.24 1.76 -10.56
N GLU A 159 3.12 1.05 -10.38
CA GLU A 159 2.67 0.56 -9.07
C GLU A 159 3.49 -0.63 -8.54
N ARG A 160 4.30 -1.27 -9.39
CA ARG A 160 5.37 -2.20 -9.00
C ARG A 160 6.46 -2.23 -10.08
N VAL A 161 7.63 -1.65 -9.79
CA VAL A 161 8.81 -1.73 -10.67
C VAL A 161 9.31 -3.17 -10.75
N GLN A 162 9.74 -3.61 -11.94
CA GLN A 162 10.03 -5.02 -12.18
C GLN A 162 11.34 -5.50 -11.52
N GLY A 163 11.22 -6.43 -10.58
CA GLY A 163 12.35 -7.08 -9.91
C GLY A 163 13.04 -6.17 -8.89
N ARG A 164 14.12 -6.69 -8.28
CA ARG A 164 14.83 -6.00 -7.20
C ARG A 164 15.42 -4.67 -7.68
N VAL A 165 15.22 -3.64 -6.86
CA VAL A 165 15.81 -2.31 -6.96
C VAL A 165 16.79 -2.14 -5.80
N SER A 166 17.93 -1.48 -6.01
CA SER A 166 18.88 -1.19 -4.93
C SER A 166 18.89 0.30 -4.63
N ILE A 167 18.83 0.65 -3.34
CA ILE A 167 18.79 2.03 -2.85
C ILE A 167 19.86 2.19 -1.79
N ARG A 168 20.60 3.30 -1.82
CA ARG A 168 21.61 3.66 -0.81
C ARG A 168 21.01 4.57 0.24
N ASP A 169 21.14 4.18 1.51
CA ASP A 169 20.82 5.09 2.62
C ASP A 169 21.90 6.18 2.78
N SER A 170 21.65 7.19 3.63
CA SER A 170 22.55 8.33 3.82
C SER A 170 23.90 7.98 4.44
N THR A 171 24.11 6.74 4.90
CA THR A 171 25.42 6.22 5.32
C THR A 171 26.17 5.49 4.21
N GLY A 172 25.58 5.42 3.01
CA GLY A 172 26.12 4.74 1.83
C GLY A 172 25.82 3.24 1.78
N ILE A 173 25.03 2.70 2.72
CA ILE A 173 24.68 1.28 2.75
C ILE A 173 23.59 1.00 1.72
N SER A 174 23.90 0.13 0.75
CA SER A 174 22.98 -0.30 -0.30
C SER A 174 22.03 -1.38 0.22
N ARG A 175 20.72 -1.17 0.06
CA ARG A 175 19.65 -2.09 0.49
C ARG A 175 18.84 -2.53 -0.74
N PRO A 176 18.50 -3.83 -0.88
CA PRO A 176 17.54 -4.28 -1.90
C PRO A 176 16.11 -3.95 -1.48
N VAL A 177 15.25 -3.69 -2.46
CA VAL A 177 13.82 -3.40 -2.30
C VAL A 177 13.06 -4.13 -3.42
N ASP A 178 12.09 -4.98 -3.05
CA ASP A 178 11.38 -5.92 -3.95
C ASP A 178 9.95 -5.43 -4.31
N ASP A 179 9.51 -4.31 -3.72
CA ASP A 179 8.19 -3.69 -3.83
C ASP A 179 8.21 -2.26 -4.42
N PHE A 180 9.38 -1.74 -4.83
CA PHE A 180 9.53 -0.32 -5.18
C PHE A 180 8.53 0.13 -6.26
N SER A 181 7.97 1.32 -6.05
CA SER A 181 6.87 1.87 -6.85
C SER A 181 7.14 3.35 -7.17
N ILE A 182 6.57 3.84 -8.26
CA ILE A 182 6.50 5.26 -8.62
C ILE A 182 5.05 5.60 -9.02
N ARG A 183 4.67 6.88 -8.97
CA ARG A 183 3.32 7.32 -9.36
C ARG A 183 3.35 8.21 -10.59
N PHE A 184 2.76 7.75 -11.68
CA PHE A 184 2.59 8.58 -12.87
C PHE A 184 1.46 9.59 -12.68
N THR A 185 1.74 10.84 -13.04
CA THR A 185 0.82 11.98 -12.88
C THR A 185 0.80 12.83 -14.16
N GLN A 186 -0.30 13.51 -14.43
CA GLN A 186 -0.35 14.53 -15.49
C GLN A 186 0.34 15.80 -14.99
N LEU A 187 1.16 16.45 -15.83
CA LEU A 187 1.83 17.68 -15.43
C LEU A 187 0.83 18.82 -15.16
N GLY A 188 0.99 19.50 -14.01
CA GLY A 188 0.20 20.68 -13.66
C GLY A 188 -1.18 20.41 -13.04
N THR A 189 -1.60 19.14 -12.88
CA THR A 189 -2.90 18.80 -12.27
C THR A 189 -2.81 18.59 -10.75
N ASN A 190 -3.98 18.48 -10.09
CA ASN A 190 -4.13 18.23 -8.64
C ASN A 190 -3.40 19.21 -7.68
N ILE A 191 -3.07 20.43 -8.12
CA ILE A 191 -2.37 21.44 -7.30
C ILE A 191 -3.25 21.95 -6.13
N GLU A 192 -2.66 22.12 -4.94
CA GLU A 192 -3.21 22.90 -3.82
C GLU A 192 -2.54 24.28 -3.79
N HIS A 193 -3.30 25.36 -3.92
CA HIS A 193 -2.77 26.71 -3.75
C HIS A 193 -2.71 27.11 -2.26
N PRO A 194 -1.63 27.77 -1.80
CA PRO A 194 -1.50 28.20 -0.42
C PRO A 194 -2.60 29.20 -0.03
N SER A 195 -3.14 29.05 1.18
CA SER A 195 -3.96 30.09 1.81
C SER A 195 -3.03 31.14 2.45
N PRO A 196 -3.16 32.44 2.11
CA PRO A 196 -2.27 33.48 2.64
C PRO A 196 -2.47 33.67 4.15
N ALA A 197 -1.43 34.09 4.86
CA ALA A 197 -1.43 34.16 6.34
C ALA A 197 -2.39 35.23 6.93
N LEU A 198 -3.01 36.06 6.08
CA LEU A 198 -4.04 37.04 6.41
C LEU A 198 -5.37 36.78 5.64
N SER A 199 -5.65 35.53 5.25
CA SER A 199 -6.92 35.18 4.61
C SER A 199 -8.13 35.61 5.46
N THR A 200 -9.12 36.21 4.81
CA THR A 200 -10.47 36.33 5.38
C THR A 200 -11.06 34.93 5.61
N PRO A 201 -12.07 34.76 6.48
CA PRO A 201 -12.61 33.42 6.81
C PRO A 201 -13.06 32.57 5.62
N ASN A 202 -13.26 33.16 4.44
CA ASN A 202 -13.60 32.44 3.20
C ASN A 202 -12.41 31.70 2.57
N GLY A 203 -11.16 32.09 2.84
CA GLY A 203 -9.98 31.40 2.30
C GLY A 203 -9.84 29.99 2.87
N ASN A 204 -9.87 29.86 4.20
CA ASN A 204 -9.76 28.57 4.87
C ASN A 204 -10.97 27.65 4.60
N GLN A 205 -12.13 28.21 4.26
CA GLN A 205 -13.30 27.43 3.81
C GLN A 205 -13.01 26.65 2.53
N GLY A 206 -12.23 27.19 1.58
CA GLY A 206 -11.91 26.49 0.32
C GLY A 206 -11.08 25.23 0.54
N ALA A 207 -10.02 25.31 1.35
CA ALA A 207 -9.21 24.15 1.72
C ALA A 207 -10.02 23.14 2.55
N ALA A 208 -10.75 23.60 3.58
CA ALA A 208 -11.59 22.74 4.41
C ALA A 208 -12.71 22.05 3.62
N ALA A 209 -13.24 22.68 2.56
CA ALA A 209 -14.23 22.08 1.66
C ALA A 209 -13.60 21.00 0.76
N ARG A 210 -12.37 21.20 0.25
CA ARG A 210 -11.62 20.17 -0.49
C ARG A 210 -11.37 18.94 0.39
N ASP A 211 -10.86 19.14 1.60
CA ASP A 211 -10.62 18.06 2.57
C ASP A 211 -11.91 17.28 2.89
N ARG A 212 -13.02 18.00 3.12
CA ARG A 212 -14.34 17.38 3.36
C ARG A 212 -14.86 16.61 2.15
N LYS A 213 -14.64 17.11 0.93
CA LYS A 213 -14.99 16.37 -0.30
C LYS A 213 -14.16 15.09 -0.42
N VAL A 214 -12.85 15.15 -0.20
CA VAL A 214 -11.97 13.97 -0.25
C VAL A 214 -12.43 12.91 0.76
N LEU A 215 -12.76 13.29 1.99
CA LEU A 215 -13.30 12.36 2.99
C LEU A 215 -14.66 11.79 2.56
N ALA A 216 -15.60 12.62 2.09
CA ALA A 216 -16.91 12.17 1.62
C ALA A 216 -16.84 11.23 0.41
N ASP A 217 -15.96 11.53 -0.57
CA ASP A 217 -15.70 10.66 -1.73
C ASP A 217 -15.22 9.27 -1.26
N VAL A 218 -14.35 9.20 -0.24
CA VAL A 218 -13.85 7.93 0.32
C VAL A 218 -14.96 7.15 1.04
N GLU A 219 -15.78 7.81 1.87
CA GLU A 219 -16.91 7.16 2.55
C GLU A 219 -17.90 6.57 1.52
N SER A 220 -18.40 7.39 0.58
CA SER A 220 -19.40 6.95 -0.41
C SER A 220 -18.87 5.92 -1.42
N LEU A 221 -17.57 5.89 -1.69
CA LEU A 221 -16.97 4.82 -2.46
C LEU A 221 -17.01 3.48 -1.71
N VAL A 222 -16.55 3.45 -0.45
CA VAL A 222 -16.54 2.21 0.33
C VAL A 222 -17.96 1.75 0.65
N GLU A 223 -18.91 2.67 0.83
CA GLU A 223 -20.35 2.42 0.90
C GLU A 223 -20.91 1.71 -0.34
N ARG A 224 -20.52 2.13 -1.55
CA ARG A 224 -20.89 1.43 -2.80
C ARG A 224 -20.30 0.02 -2.87
N HIS A 225 -19.02 -0.16 -2.51
CA HIS A 225 -18.38 -1.48 -2.47
C HIS A 225 -19.05 -2.43 -1.47
N LEU A 226 -19.47 -1.92 -0.30
CA LEU A 226 -20.23 -2.67 0.69
C LEU A 226 -21.62 -3.06 0.16
N THR A 227 -22.35 -2.10 -0.41
CA THR A 227 -23.72 -2.30 -0.91
C THR A 227 -23.75 -3.30 -2.07
N PHE A 228 -22.83 -3.18 -3.03
CA PHE A 228 -22.70 -4.16 -4.12
C PHE A 228 -22.45 -5.59 -3.61
N ALA A 229 -21.66 -5.76 -2.55
CA ALA A 229 -21.39 -7.07 -1.97
C ALA A 229 -22.62 -7.67 -1.26
N GLU A 230 -23.45 -6.84 -0.62
CA GLU A 230 -24.71 -7.27 0.01
C GLU A 230 -25.79 -7.62 -1.02
N GLU A 231 -25.93 -6.80 -2.07
CA GLU A 231 -26.79 -7.14 -3.22
C GLU A 231 -26.33 -8.42 -3.91
N SER A 232 -25.02 -8.63 -4.05
CA SER A 232 -24.45 -9.86 -4.62
C SER A 232 -24.68 -11.10 -3.75
N TYR A 233 -24.81 -10.93 -2.44
CA TYR A 233 -25.17 -11.99 -1.50
C TYR A 233 -26.67 -12.32 -1.58
N ALA A 234 -27.54 -11.31 -1.49
CA ALA A 234 -29.00 -11.47 -1.49
C ALA A 234 -29.52 -12.11 -2.80
N ASN A 235 -28.89 -11.84 -3.94
CA ASN A 235 -29.30 -12.36 -5.24
C ASN A 235 -28.65 -13.71 -5.64
N GLY A 236 -27.97 -14.42 -4.72
CA GLY A 236 -27.23 -15.66 -4.99
C GLY A 236 -28.05 -16.95 -4.77
N PRO A 237 -28.43 -17.73 -5.81
CA PRO A 237 -29.42 -18.81 -5.64
C PRO A 237 -29.02 -19.98 -4.73
N HIS A 238 -27.72 -20.33 -4.69
CA HIS A 238 -27.18 -21.35 -3.78
C HIS A 238 -25.71 -21.02 -3.49
N PHE A 239 -25.37 -20.67 -2.25
CA PHE A 239 -23.96 -20.52 -1.86
C PHE A 239 -23.60 -20.85 -0.40
N GLY A 240 -24.26 -21.85 0.19
CA GLY A 240 -23.90 -22.45 1.49
C GLY A 240 -22.52 -23.14 1.56
N ILE A 241 -21.59 -22.79 0.67
CA ILE A 241 -20.23 -23.34 0.54
C ILE A 241 -19.16 -22.22 0.56
N SER A 242 -19.49 -20.99 0.12
CA SER A 242 -18.63 -19.79 0.34
C SER A 242 -18.81 -19.18 1.73
N THR A 243 -19.74 -19.72 2.52
CA THR A 243 -20.07 -19.37 3.90
C THR A 243 -18.91 -19.45 4.89
N ARG A 244 -17.73 -19.98 4.51
CA ARG A 244 -16.54 -19.98 5.36
C ARG A 244 -15.50 -18.89 5.03
N GLN A 245 -15.26 -18.54 3.76
CA GLN A 245 -14.30 -17.48 3.42
C GLN A 245 -14.76 -16.07 3.86
N GLY A 246 -16.07 -15.80 3.86
CA GLY A 246 -16.59 -14.50 4.34
C GLY A 246 -16.54 -14.31 5.86
N LEU A 247 -16.31 -15.39 6.61
CA LEU A 247 -16.30 -15.44 8.08
C LEU A 247 -14.89 -15.71 8.64
N GLU A 248 -13.82 -15.51 7.85
CA GLU A 248 -12.45 -15.81 8.28
C GLU A 248 -11.95 -14.77 9.31
N VAL A 249 -11.96 -15.17 10.58
CA VAL A 249 -11.89 -14.31 11.78
C VAL A 249 -10.60 -13.48 11.91
N GLU A 250 -9.50 -13.96 11.34
CA GLU A 250 -8.18 -13.31 11.42
C GLU A 250 -7.92 -12.31 10.28
N ALA A 251 -8.73 -12.32 9.22
CA ALA A 251 -8.52 -11.48 8.05
C ALA A 251 -8.93 -10.03 8.31
N SER A 252 -8.09 -9.09 7.87
CA SER A 252 -8.50 -7.69 7.76
C SER A 252 -9.64 -7.57 6.75
N SER A 253 -10.75 -6.96 7.16
CA SER A 253 -11.83 -6.56 6.24
C SER A 253 -11.26 -5.83 5.02
N PRO A 254 -11.55 -6.25 3.77
CA PRO A 254 -10.97 -5.65 2.57
C PRO A 254 -11.42 -4.19 2.41
N TYR A 255 -12.60 -3.84 2.92
CA TYR A 255 -13.13 -2.48 2.94
C TYR A 255 -12.26 -1.50 3.72
N HIS A 256 -11.55 -1.94 4.77
CA HIS A 256 -10.59 -1.06 5.46
C HIS A 256 -9.32 -0.82 4.63
N ALA A 257 -8.83 -1.86 3.94
CA ALA A 257 -7.70 -1.71 3.02
C ALA A 257 -8.05 -0.78 1.86
N LEU A 258 -9.27 -0.88 1.31
CA LEU A 258 -9.80 0.07 0.33
C LEU A 258 -9.90 1.49 0.91
N TYR A 259 -10.49 1.67 2.09
CA TYR A 259 -10.63 2.96 2.76
C TYR A 259 -9.26 3.66 2.94
N LEU A 260 -8.28 2.94 3.50
CA LEU A 260 -6.93 3.46 3.71
C LEU A 260 -6.21 3.77 2.39
N ARG A 261 -6.32 2.88 1.38
CA ARG A 261 -5.77 3.11 0.03
C ARG A 261 -6.35 4.36 -0.60
N ARG A 262 -7.67 4.54 -0.55
CA ARG A 262 -8.40 5.64 -1.19
C ARG A 262 -8.20 6.98 -0.48
N LEU A 263 -8.12 6.98 0.85
CA LEU A 263 -7.68 8.14 1.64
C LEU A 263 -6.27 8.61 1.22
N LEU A 264 -5.38 7.68 0.88
CA LEU A 264 -3.99 7.95 0.52
C LEU A 264 -3.73 8.14 -0.98
N SER A 265 -4.66 7.79 -1.87
CA SER A 265 -4.47 7.93 -3.32
C SER A 265 -4.47 9.38 -3.81
N GLY A 266 -5.16 10.28 -3.11
CA GLY A 266 -5.49 11.64 -3.59
C GLY A 266 -4.52 12.76 -3.24
N ILE A 267 -3.33 12.45 -2.69
CA ILE A 267 -2.39 13.46 -2.15
C ILE A 267 -2.07 14.53 -3.22
N PRO A 268 -2.38 15.82 -2.98
CA PRO A 268 -2.20 16.89 -3.96
C PRO A 268 -0.75 17.40 -4.00
N ILE A 269 -0.36 18.01 -5.12
CA ILE A 269 0.86 18.84 -5.19
C ILE A 269 0.61 20.05 -4.28
N ALA A 270 1.24 20.09 -3.11
CA ALA A 270 0.91 21.05 -2.07
C ALA A 270 2.14 21.82 -1.56
N PRO A 271 1.98 23.05 -1.02
CA PRO A 271 3.11 23.87 -0.63
C PRO A 271 3.89 23.34 0.59
N HIS A 272 3.26 22.49 1.41
CA HIS A 272 3.69 22.15 2.77
C HIS A 272 4.32 20.76 2.95
N GLU A 273 4.17 19.88 1.97
CA GLU A 273 4.83 18.58 1.84
C GLU A 273 5.14 18.30 0.36
N THR A 274 6.22 17.57 0.08
CA THR A 274 6.79 17.43 -1.27
C THR A 274 6.73 16.02 -1.85
N PHE A 275 6.06 15.07 -1.19
CA PHE A 275 5.83 13.72 -1.73
C PHE A 275 5.19 13.72 -3.12
N ALA A 276 4.19 14.57 -3.32
CA ALA A 276 3.48 14.66 -4.58
C ALA A 276 4.20 15.52 -5.64
N HIS A 277 5.28 16.23 -5.28
CA HIS A 277 6.03 17.07 -6.22
C HIS A 277 6.77 16.20 -7.24
N PRO A 278 6.93 16.65 -8.50
CA PRO A 278 7.63 15.85 -9.49
C PRO A 278 9.10 15.63 -9.10
N VAL A 279 9.48 14.36 -8.94
CA VAL A 279 10.89 13.96 -8.84
C VAL A 279 11.49 13.87 -10.25
N CYS A 280 10.67 13.44 -11.21
CA CYS A 280 11.02 13.31 -12.61
C CYS A 280 9.86 13.76 -13.50
N CYS A 281 10.16 14.26 -14.70
CA CYS A 281 9.20 14.46 -15.78
C CYS A 281 9.64 13.65 -16.99
N VAL A 282 8.78 12.74 -17.44
CA VAL A 282 8.89 12.14 -18.77
C VAL A 282 8.48 13.19 -19.79
N VAL A 283 9.36 13.47 -20.76
CA VAL A 283 9.08 14.34 -21.91
C VAL A 283 9.07 13.44 -23.13
N ALA A 284 7.89 13.25 -23.73
CA ALA A 284 7.66 12.25 -24.78
C ALA A 284 7.25 12.87 -26.12
N ILE A 285 7.84 12.33 -27.19
CA ILE A 285 7.61 12.66 -28.61
C ILE A 285 7.55 11.34 -29.42
N THR A 286 6.94 11.34 -30.61
CA THR A 286 6.96 10.15 -31.49
C THR A 286 8.04 10.25 -32.58
N SER A 287 8.37 9.11 -33.22
CA SER A 287 9.16 9.05 -34.45
C SER A 287 8.47 9.66 -35.68
N ARG A 288 7.17 9.96 -35.60
CA ARG A 288 6.40 10.66 -36.65
C ARG A 288 6.70 12.17 -36.69
N ASN A 289 7.34 12.74 -35.66
CA ASN A 289 7.63 14.16 -35.58
C ASN A 289 8.80 14.56 -36.51
N GLU A 290 8.59 15.55 -37.40
CA GLU A 290 9.60 16.00 -38.38
C GLU A 290 10.72 16.86 -37.78
N THR A 291 10.47 17.54 -36.65
CA THR A 291 11.41 18.50 -36.03
C THR A 291 11.65 18.22 -34.54
N PRO A 292 11.96 16.96 -34.16
CA PRO A 292 11.80 16.48 -32.79
C PRO A 292 12.71 17.15 -31.75
N ILE A 293 13.89 17.65 -32.15
CA ILE A 293 14.78 18.41 -31.26
C ILE A 293 14.16 19.76 -30.89
N GLU A 294 13.42 20.38 -31.81
CA GLU A 294 12.79 21.68 -31.58
C GLU A 294 11.52 21.53 -30.73
N GLU A 295 10.70 20.50 -30.99
CA GLU A 295 9.56 20.16 -30.12
C GLU A 295 10.03 19.83 -28.68
N LEU A 296 11.16 19.12 -28.52
CA LEU A 296 11.74 18.89 -27.19
C LEU A 296 12.28 20.15 -26.51
N ARG A 297 12.71 21.18 -27.27
CA ARG A 297 13.02 22.51 -26.71
C ARG A 297 11.75 23.26 -26.30
N ARG A 298 10.74 23.28 -27.17
CA ARG A 298 9.42 23.86 -26.89
C ARG A 298 8.84 23.28 -25.59
N LEU A 299 8.80 21.95 -25.45
CA LEU A 299 8.31 21.28 -24.23
C LEU A 299 9.16 21.61 -22.99
N TYR A 300 10.47 21.82 -23.14
CA TYR A 300 11.32 22.31 -22.06
C TYR A 300 10.97 23.76 -21.65
N GLU A 301 10.78 24.65 -22.62
CA GLU A 301 10.42 26.06 -22.39
C GLU A 301 9.01 26.23 -21.83
N GLU A 302 8.03 25.45 -22.32
CA GLU A 302 6.66 25.40 -21.80
C GLU A 302 6.62 25.02 -20.31
N THR A 303 7.48 24.09 -19.88
CA THR A 303 7.52 23.58 -18.50
C THR A 303 8.40 24.39 -17.55
N ASN A 304 9.42 25.11 -18.06
CA ASN A 304 10.30 25.95 -17.23
C ASN A 304 9.83 27.41 -17.15
N SER A 305 9.27 27.95 -18.23
CA SER A 305 8.95 29.39 -18.39
C SER A 305 7.54 29.68 -18.92
N GLY A 306 6.92 28.74 -19.62
CA GLY A 306 5.62 28.92 -20.29
C GLY A 306 4.40 28.49 -19.45
N SER A 307 3.35 28.07 -20.15
CA SER A 307 2.02 27.75 -19.60
C SER A 307 1.98 26.52 -18.70
N ARG A 308 2.92 25.58 -18.84
CA ARG A 308 3.02 24.34 -18.06
C ARG A 308 3.93 24.50 -16.82
N LYS A 309 4.36 25.74 -16.50
CA LYS A 309 5.25 26.04 -15.36
C LYS A 309 4.58 25.81 -14.01
N LEU A 310 5.27 25.10 -13.12
CA LEU A 310 4.80 24.80 -11.76
C LEU A 310 4.93 26.01 -10.79
N PRO A 311 4.14 26.04 -9.69
CA PRO A 311 4.20 27.13 -8.69
C PRO A 311 5.60 27.30 -8.05
N PRO A 312 5.98 28.51 -7.57
CA PRO A 312 7.33 28.81 -7.07
C PRO A 312 7.75 28.09 -5.77
N TRP A 313 6.83 27.38 -5.13
CA TRP A 313 7.10 26.49 -3.99
C TRP A 313 7.33 25.02 -4.41
N VAL A 314 7.09 24.66 -5.67
CA VAL A 314 7.57 23.43 -6.30
C VAL A 314 8.94 23.69 -6.91
N ASP A 315 9.84 22.71 -6.89
CA ASP A 315 11.13 22.83 -7.56
C ASP A 315 11.00 22.66 -9.08
N GLY A 316 11.68 23.50 -9.86
CA GLY A 316 11.76 23.39 -11.32
C GLY A 316 12.91 22.50 -11.81
N GLU A 317 13.86 22.20 -10.92
CA GLU A 317 15.08 21.40 -11.18
C GLU A 317 14.83 19.90 -10.93
N TYR A 318 13.65 19.40 -11.31
CA TYR A 318 13.36 17.97 -11.37
C TYR A 318 14.07 17.30 -12.55
N LEU A 319 14.33 16.00 -12.43
CA LEU A 319 14.91 15.18 -13.49
C LEU A 319 14.03 15.23 -14.74
N ARG A 320 14.61 15.45 -15.92
CA ARG A 320 13.91 15.36 -17.20
C ARG A 320 14.38 14.12 -17.93
N TYR A 321 13.45 13.26 -18.33
CA TYR A 321 13.72 11.98 -18.97
C TYR A 321 13.05 11.93 -20.34
N TYR A 322 13.85 11.89 -21.40
CA TYR A 322 13.38 12.08 -22.77
C TYR A 322 13.02 10.74 -23.43
N VAL A 323 11.76 10.56 -23.81
CA VAL A 323 11.28 9.33 -24.45
C VAL A 323 10.96 9.60 -25.91
N LEU A 324 11.64 8.89 -26.80
CA LEU A 324 11.22 8.76 -28.18
C LEU A 324 10.33 7.53 -28.30
N ILE A 325 9.08 7.72 -28.68
CA ILE A 325 8.14 6.63 -28.95
C ILE A 325 8.27 6.24 -30.42
N HIS A 326 8.65 4.99 -30.67
CA HIS A 326 8.72 4.43 -32.02
C HIS A 326 7.44 3.65 -32.32
N ASP A 327 6.80 4.02 -33.43
CA ASP A 327 5.66 3.29 -34.01
C ASP A 327 6.16 2.05 -34.78
N GLU A 328 6.06 0.89 -34.13
CA GLU A 328 6.54 -0.40 -34.62
C GLU A 328 5.80 -0.90 -35.90
N GLU A 329 4.67 -0.27 -36.25
CA GLU A 329 3.83 -0.69 -37.38
C GLU A 329 4.01 0.20 -38.61
N ASN A 330 4.26 1.51 -38.41
CA ASN A 330 4.27 2.50 -39.48
C ASN A 330 5.65 3.14 -39.74
N ASP A 331 6.57 3.14 -38.77
CA ASP A 331 7.86 3.85 -38.86
C ASP A 331 9.07 2.96 -39.16
N ASP A 332 10.16 3.60 -39.59
CA ASP A 332 11.46 2.94 -39.79
C ASP A 332 12.27 2.95 -38.48
N ILE A 333 12.49 1.78 -37.91
CA ILE A 333 13.33 1.59 -36.72
C ILE A 333 14.76 2.11 -36.92
N THR A 334 15.32 2.04 -38.14
CA THR A 334 16.68 2.49 -38.46
C THR A 334 16.78 4.01 -38.35
N ARG A 335 15.79 4.72 -38.92
CA ARG A 335 15.63 6.17 -38.79
C ARG A 335 15.43 6.57 -37.32
N SER A 336 14.59 5.84 -36.61
CA SER A 336 14.25 6.09 -35.21
C SER A 336 15.46 5.88 -34.27
N MET A 337 16.28 4.85 -34.51
CA MET A 337 17.56 4.65 -33.82
C MET A 337 18.56 5.76 -34.13
N GLY A 338 18.71 6.15 -35.40
CA GLY A 338 19.60 7.24 -35.81
C GLY A 338 19.22 8.58 -35.16
N PHE A 339 17.93 8.88 -35.07
CA PHE A 339 17.45 10.06 -34.36
C PHE A 339 17.60 9.92 -32.83
N PHE A 340 17.33 8.77 -32.23
CA PHE A 340 17.56 8.53 -30.79
C PHE A 340 19.03 8.76 -30.38
N ASP A 341 19.97 8.36 -31.22
CA ASP A 341 21.41 8.61 -31.06
C ASP A 341 21.76 10.11 -31.17
N GLN A 342 21.02 10.88 -31.97
CA GLN A 342 21.14 12.34 -32.03
C GLN A 342 20.57 12.99 -30.76
N MET A 343 19.41 12.52 -30.30
CA MET A 343 18.76 12.97 -29.06
C MET A 343 19.69 12.78 -27.85
N LYS A 344 20.32 11.60 -27.72
CA LYS A 344 21.35 11.29 -26.72
C LYS A 344 22.52 12.28 -26.71
N ARG A 345 23.01 12.68 -27.89
CA ARG A 345 24.15 13.61 -28.02
C ARG A 345 23.82 15.04 -27.61
N HIS A 346 22.57 15.46 -27.72
CA HIS A 346 22.14 16.82 -27.38
C HIS A 346 21.53 16.96 -25.98
N LEU A 347 20.82 15.94 -25.48
CA LEU A 347 20.05 15.99 -24.23
C LEU A 347 20.65 15.12 -23.11
N GLY A 348 21.68 14.32 -23.41
CA GLY A 348 22.40 13.51 -22.42
C GLY A 348 21.81 12.10 -22.21
N PRO A 349 22.20 11.41 -21.12
CA PRO A 349 21.95 9.98 -20.94
C PRO A 349 20.53 9.64 -20.49
N HIS A 350 19.76 10.59 -19.96
CA HIS A 350 18.43 10.36 -19.39
C HIS A 350 17.35 10.26 -20.48
N CYS A 351 17.38 9.17 -21.25
CA CYS A 351 16.48 8.98 -22.38
C CYS A 351 16.28 7.51 -22.78
N HIS A 352 15.14 7.20 -23.39
CA HIS A 352 14.77 5.85 -23.84
C HIS A 352 14.06 5.86 -25.21
N LEU A 353 14.18 4.75 -25.94
CA LEU A 353 13.48 4.48 -27.20
C LEU A 353 12.38 3.47 -26.93
N LEU A 354 11.18 3.95 -26.64
CA LEU A 354 10.03 3.12 -26.28
C LEU A 354 9.31 2.67 -27.57
N ARG A 355 9.48 1.40 -27.93
CA ARG A 355 8.82 0.81 -29.11
C ARG A 355 7.41 0.37 -28.73
N LEU A 356 6.40 0.81 -29.47
CA LEU A 356 4.99 0.48 -29.27
C LEU A 356 4.30 0.28 -30.62
N ARG A 357 3.29 -0.59 -30.68
CA ARG A 357 2.33 -0.60 -31.80
C ARG A 357 1.42 0.63 -31.72
N SER A 358 1.02 1.20 -32.86
CA SER A 358 0.00 2.25 -32.94
C SER A 358 -1.42 1.73 -32.72
N SER A 359 -1.68 0.49 -33.16
CA SER A 359 -3.00 -0.12 -33.17
C SER A 359 -3.57 -0.32 -31.76
N GLN A 360 -4.88 -0.10 -31.65
CA GLN A 360 -5.68 -0.52 -30.50
C GLN A 360 -5.72 -2.06 -30.46
N SER A 361 -5.34 -2.65 -29.33
CA SER A 361 -5.47 -4.09 -29.09
C SER A 361 -6.86 -4.43 -28.57
N ILE A 362 -7.38 -5.58 -28.99
CA ILE A 362 -8.68 -6.14 -28.61
C ILE A 362 -8.52 -7.57 -28.07
N GLU A 363 -9.54 -8.10 -27.40
CA GLU A 363 -9.51 -9.44 -26.77
C GLU A 363 -9.22 -10.61 -27.74
N THR A 364 -9.42 -10.40 -29.04
CA THR A 364 -9.27 -11.43 -30.07
C THR A 364 -7.89 -11.48 -30.73
N ASP A 365 -6.94 -10.62 -30.35
CA ASP A 365 -5.59 -10.63 -30.94
C ASP A 365 -4.68 -11.66 -30.23
N ASP A 366 -3.87 -12.40 -31.00
CA ASP A 366 -3.06 -13.52 -30.50
C ASP A 366 -2.05 -13.17 -29.37
N ASP A 367 -1.60 -11.90 -29.27
CA ASP A 367 -0.73 -11.40 -28.19
C ASP A 367 -1.37 -10.31 -27.32
N SER A 368 -2.71 -10.28 -27.25
CA SER A 368 -3.49 -9.40 -26.37
C SER A 368 -3.42 -9.81 -24.89
N ILE A 369 -3.26 -8.83 -24.00
CA ILE A 369 -3.44 -8.99 -22.55
C ILE A 369 -4.28 -7.83 -21.98
N PRO A 370 -5.08 -8.06 -20.92
CA PRO A 370 -5.79 -6.99 -20.24
C PRO A 370 -4.81 -6.03 -19.57
N LEU A 371 -5.02 -4.73 -19.79
CA LEU A 371 -4.33 -3.67 -19.07
C LEU A 371 -4.78 -3.69 -17.60
N PRO A 372 -3.86 -3.81 -16.63
CA PRO A 372 -4.25 -3.75 -15.22
C PRO A 372 -4.88 -2.40 -14.88
N ARG A 373 -5.99 -2.39 -14.13
CA ARG A 373 -6.46 -1.16 -13.48
C ARG A 373 -5.41 -0.65 -12.48
N SER A 374 -5.34 0.66 -12.32
CA SER A 374 -4.48 1.32 -11.32
C SER A 374 -5.08 1.14 -9.93
N ASP A 375 -4.40 0.41 -9.05
CA ASP A 375 -4.77 0.30 -7.62
C ASP A 375 -4.82 1.68 -6.96
N TRP A 376 -4.03 2.64 -7.45
CA TRP A 376 -3.83 3.96 -6.87
C TRP A 376 -4.66 5.09 -7.50
N MET A 377 -5.85 4.76 -8.01
CA MET A 377 -6.89 5.75 -8.30
C MET A 377 -7.49 6.39 -7.04
N THR A 378 -7.91 7.64 -7.18
CA THR A 378 -8.59 8.43 -6.14
C THR A 378 -10.06 8.03 -6.02
N ALA A 379 -10.68 8.28 -4.86
CA ALA A 379 -12.07 7.92 -4.67
C ALA A 379 -13.03 8.62 -5.64
N GLY A 380 -12.75 9.89 -5.98
CA GLY A 380 -13.54 10.65 -6.96
C GLY A 380 -13.37 10.18 -8.42
N GLU A 381 -12.23 9.57 -8.78
CA GLU A 381 -12.05 8.92 -10.09
C GLU A 381 -12.87 7.62 -10.15
N GLU A 382 -12.71 6.73 -9.17
CA GLU A 382 -13.40 5.43 -9.15
C GLU A 382 -14.93 5.60 -9.08
N LEU A 383 -15.43 6.55 -8.28
CA LEU A 383 -16.86 6.91 -8.26
C LEU A 383 -17.37 7.40 -9.62
N ALA A 384 -16.55 8.09 -10.41
CA ALA A 384 -16.93 8.54 -11.75
C ALA A 384 -16.91 7.40 -12.78
N GLU A 385 -15.95 6.47 -12.69
CA GLU A 385 -15.91 5.25 -13.51
C GLU A 385 -17.10 4.34 -13.21
N ILE A 386 -17.37 4.07 -11.92
CA ILE A 386 -18.53 3.28 -11.48
C ILE A 386 -19.82 3.95 -11.96
N LYS A 387 -20.04 5.24 -11.70
CA LYS A 387 -21.27 5.92 -12.16
C LYS A 387 -21.44 5.85 -13.68
N LYS A 388 -20.36 6.05 -14.45
CA LYS A 388 -20.44 5.93 -15.91
C LYS A 388 -20.90 4.53 -16.33
N SER A 389 -20.42 3.47 -15.68
CA SER A 389 -20.87 2.10 -15.96
C SER A 389 -22.32 1.79 -15.51
N GLU A 390 -22.89 2.61 -14.63
CA GLU A 390 -24.31 2.55 -14.23
C GLU A 390 -25.22 3.32 -15.20
N ASP A 391 -24.72 4.42 -15.78
CA ASP A 391 -25.44 5.27 -16.75
C ASP A 391 -25.43 4.67 -18.18
N ASP A 392 -24.40 3.92 -18.57
CA ASP A 392 -24.24 3.36 -19.93
C ASP A 392 -25.07 2.08 -20.15
N ALA A 393 -26.19 2.20 -20.86
CA ALA A 393 -27.15 1.11 -21.08
C ALA A 393 -26.67 0.02 -22.07
N GLU A 394 -25.70 0.31 -22.93
CA GLU A 394 -25.02 -0.69 -23.78
C GLU A 394 -23.69 -1.07 -23.13
N PHE A 395 -23.71 -2.06 -22.22
CA PHE A 395 -22.54 -2.40 -21.42
C PHE A 395 -21.40 -3.00 -22.28
N GLU A 396 -20.26 -2.30 -22.27
CA GLU A 396 -18.94 -2.75 -22.75
C GLU A 396 -18.01 -2.90 -21.52
N ASP A 397 -17.17 -3.93 -21.47
CA ASP A 397 -16.29 -4.13 -20.31
C ASP A 397 -15.25 -2.99 -20.24
N PRO A 398 -15.12 -2.26 -19.10
CA PRO A 398 -14.11 -1.22 -18.94
C PRO A 398 -12.65 -1.74 -18.99
N THR A 399 -12.43 -3.05 -19.04
CA THR A 399 -11.11 -3.70 -19.14
C THR A 399 -10.50 -3.51 -20.53
N ARG A 400 -9.67 -2.46 -20.68
CA ARG A 400 -8.91 -2.22 -21.91
C ARG A 400 -7.83 -3.27 -22.11
N HIS A 401 -7.42 -3.46 -23.37
CA HIS A 401 -6.41 -4.44 -23.76
C HIS A 401 -5.18 -3.77 -24.39
N ILE A 402 -4.04 -4.43 -24.28
CA ILE A 402 -2.74 -4.02 -24.82
C ILE A 402 -1.97 -5.25 -25.30
N PHE A 403 -1.03 -5.08 -26.23
CA PHE A 403 -0.16 -6.19 -26.65
C PHE A 403 0.87 -6.52 -25.56
N GLU A 404 1.18 -7.81 -25.36
CA GLU A 404 2.20 -8.25 -24.38
C GLU A 404 3.58 -7.69 -24.71
N SER A 405 3.86 -7.49 -26.00
CA SER A 405 5.06 -6.82 -26.52
C SER A 405 5.18 -5.37 -26.02
N ASP A 406 4.15 -4.54 -26.21
CA ASP A 406 4.08 -3.17 -25.67
C ASP A 406 4.25 -3.16 -24.14
N ALA A 407 3.53 -4.04 -23.45
CA ALA A 407 3.57 -4.16 -22.00
C ALA A 407 4.98 -4.51 -21.48
N THR A 408 5.75 -5.28 -22.25
CA THR A 408 7.13 -5.66 -21.92
C THR A 408 8.13 -4.54 -22.21
N ALA A 409 7.93 -3.77 -23.28
CA ALA A 409 8.69 -2.56 -23.56
C ALA A 409 8.49 -1.52 -22.44
N ILE A 410 7.25 -1.27 -22.02
CA ILE A 410 6.90 -0.33 -20.94
C ILE A 410 7.54 -0.74 -19.60
N ARG A 411 7.46 -2.01 -19.20
CA ARG A 411 8.13 -2.52 -17.97
C ARG A 411 9.65 -2.31 -18.01
N THR A 412 10.27 -2.54 -19.17
CA THR A 412 11.71 -2.36 -19.38
C THR A 412 12.12 -0.89 -19.26
N PHE A 413 11.42 0.00 -19.97
CA PHE A 413 11.57 1.46 -19.89
C PHE A 413 11.49 1.96 -18.44
N ILE A 414 10.43 1.59 -17.71
CA ILE A 414 10.20 2.06 -16.34
C ILE A 414 11.30 1.57 -15.40
N ARG A 415 11.70 0.30 -15.53
CA ARG A 415 12.81 -0.27 -14.74
C ARG A 415 14.13 0.45 -15.01
N GLU A 416 14.44 0.76 -16.27
CA GLU A 416 15.63 1.50 -16.68
C GLU A 416 15.62 2.93 -16.09
N MET A 417 14.54 3.68 -16.33
CA MET A 417 14.35 5.04 -15.82
C MET A 417 14.50 5.11 -14.28
N VAL A 418 13.86 4.18 -13.56
CA VAL A 418 13.92 4.14 -12.09
C VAL A 418 15.32 3.81 -11.58
N THR A 419 15.93 2.74 -12.08
CA THR A 419 17.19 2.21 -11.54
C THR A 419 18.43 2.97 -11.98
N GLN A 420 18.43 3.57 -13.18
CA GLN A 420 19.59 4.26 -13.74
C GLN A 420 19.52 5.78 -13.60
N SER A 421 18.33 6.37 -13.42
CA SER A 421 18.17 7.83 -13.42
C SER A 421 17.45 8.38 -12.18
N ILE A 422 16.23 7.93 -11.85
CA ILE A 422 15.46 8.50 -10.74
C ILE A 422 16.18 8.31 -9.40
N ILE A 423 16.46 7.05 -9.01
CA ILE A 423 17.05 6.76 -7.70
C ILE A 423 18.45 7.37 -7.55
N PRO A 424 19.39 7.22 -8.50
CA PRO A 424 20.70 7.88 -8.41
C PRO A 424 20.62 9.42 -8.32
N THR A 425 19.62 10.05 -8.94
CA THR A 425 19.38 11.50 -8.82
C THR A 425 18.85 11.87 -7.43
N MET A 426 17.89 11.10 -6.89
CA MET A 426 17.38 11.30 -5.53
C MET A 426 18.46 11.09 -4.47
N GLU A 427 19.26 10.02 -4.56
CA GLU A 427 20.39 9.74 -3.66
C GLU A 427 21.38 10.91 -3.64
N ARG A 428 21.74 11.41 -4.83
CA ARG A 428 22.61 12.58 -4.99
C ARG A 428 22.01 13.85 -4.37
N HIS A 429 20.71 14.10 -4.57
CA HIS A 429 20.03 15.25 -3.98
C HIS A 429 19.98 15.17 -2.45
N VAL A 430 19.69 13.99 -1.88
CA VAL A 430 19.70 13.76 -0.42
C VAL A 430 21.09 14.01 0.17
N SER A 431 22.17 13.47 -0.43
CA SER A 431 23.54 13.74 0.00
C SER A 431 23.88 15.24 -0.08
N VAL A 432 23.65 15.88 -1.23
CA VAL A 432 23.97 17.30 -1.44
C VAL A 432 23.21 18.19 -0.46
N TRP A 433 21.92 17.98 -0.25
CA TRP A 433 21.12 18.78 0.69
C TRP A 433 21.47 18.49 2.16
N ASN A 434 21.83 17.26 2.51
CA ASN A 434 22.31 16.92 3.85
C ASN A 434 23.61 17.66 4.17
N ASP A 435 24.58 17.60 3.27
CA ASP A 435 25.91 18.15 3.48
C ASP A 435 25.93 19.68 3.38
N GLN A 436 25.06 20.27 2.55
CA GLN A 436 25.00 21.72 2.36
C GLN A 436 24.02 22.46 3.28
N VAL A 437 22.97 21.80 3.82
CA VAL A 437 21.92 22.48 4.60
C VAL A 437 21.68 21.84 5.97
N ALA A 438 21.51 20.52 6.05
CA ALA A 438 21.21 19.84 7.31
C ALA A 438 22.41 19.85 8.27
N SER A 439 23.61 19.58 7.78
CA SER A 439 24.87 19.59 8.52
C SER A 439 25.09 20.89 9.29
N LYS A 440 24.90 22.04 8.62
CA LYS A 440 25.11 23.39 9.16
C LYS A 440 24.17 23.70 10.31
N ARG A 441 22.90 23.26 10.22
CA ARG A 441 21.95 23.42 11.33
C ARG A 441 22.19 22.43 12.47
N LYS A 442 22.46 21.15 12.16
CA LYS A 442 22.79 20.11 13.16
C LYS A 442 24.04 20.47 13.97
N GLY A 443 25.08 21.04 13.33
CA GLY A 443 26.31 21.47 13.99
C GLY A 443 26.17 22.73 14.88
N LEU A 444 25.22 23.63 14.58
CA LEU A 444 24.97 24.84 15.38
C LEU A 444 23.99 24.61 16.54
N ALA A 445 23.19 23.54 16.50
CA ALA A 445 22.21 23.21 17.54
C ALA A 445 22.83 22.93 18.92
N GLY A 446 24.14 22.65 18.98
CA GLY A 446 24.89 22.49 20.23
C GLY A 446 25.29 23.81 20.93
N THR A 447 25.01 24.98 20.34
CA THR A 447 25.54 26.26 20.82
C THR A 447 24.45 27.35 20.97
N PHE A 448 24.25 27.77 22.24
CA PHE A 448 23.57 29.01 22.65
C PHE A 448 22.04 29.13 22.50
N SER A 449 21.28 28.12 22.94
CA SER A 449 19.87 28.29 23.35
C SER A 449 19.74 28.89 24.77
N SER A 450 20.49 29.96 25.07
CA SER A 450 20.33 30.84 26.24
C SER A 450 21.25 32.07 26.13
N LEU A 451 20.77 33.22 26.61
CA LEU A 451 21.41 34.55 26.72
C LEU A 451 21.11 35.61 25.62
N THR A 452 19.88 36.10 25.58
CA THR A 452 19.66 37.55 25.33
C THR A 452 18.42 38.10 26.06
N LYS A 453 18.59 38.46 27.33
CA LYS A 453 17.67 39.39 28.04
C LYS A 453 18.50 40.57 28.55
N ARG A 454 17.95 41.78 28.41
CA ARG A 454 18.53 43.11 28.73
C ARG A 454 19.55 43.65 27.71
N PHE A 455 19.11 44.62 26.90
CA PHE A 455 19.66 46.00 26.90
C PHE A 455 18.68 46.93 26.16
N PRO A 456 18.09 47.97 26.81
CA PRO A 456 17.08 48.83 26.19
C PRO A 456 17.60 50.27 25.95
N PHE A 457 18.44 50.48 24.94
CA PHE A 457 18.75 51.81 24.40
C PHE A 457 18.81 51.73 22.87
N GLY A 458 18.22 52.73 22.19
CA GLY A 458 18.01 52.68 20.74
C GLY A 458 18.85 53.70 19.96
N SER A 459 19.15 53.35 18.71
CA SER A 459 19.36 54.32 17.62
C SER A 459 19.07 53.62 16.30
N SER A 460 18.35 54.28 15.39
CA SER A 460 18.17 53.83 14.02
C SER A 460 19.39 54.20 13.16
N ARG A 461 19.82 53.30 12.26
CA ARG A 461 20.40 53.60 10.93
C ARG A 461 20.81 52.35 10.14
N SER A 462 20.63 52.46 8.81
CA SER A 462 21.32 51.74 7.72
C SER A 462 21.44 50.20 7.77
N SER A 463 20.88 49.56 6.75
CA SER A 463 21.26 48.23 6.28
C SER A 463 22.73 48.16 5.84
N LEU A 464 23.36 46.99 6.00
CA LEU A 464 24.35 46.38 5.08
C LEU A 464 24.89 45.06 5.68
N GLY A 465 24.72 43.94 4.97
CA GLY A 465 25.55 42.72 5.10
C GLY A 465 25.43 41.87 6.37
N GLY A 466 24.88 40.65 6.22
CA GLY A 466 25.16 39.52 7.11
C GLY A 466 24.09 39.19 8.16
N GLY A 467 23.33 38.11 7.92
CA GLY A 467 22.56 37.41 8.96
C GLY A 467 21.20 37.99 9.32
N SER A 468 20.26 38.09 8.37
CA SER A 468 18.84 38.07 8.78
C SER A 468 18.47 36.66 9.26
N GLY A 469 17.65 36.60 10.31
CA GLY A 469 17.23 35.34 10.93
C GLY A 469 16.09 34.66 10.16
N ALA A 470 15.68 33.47 10.64
CA ALA A 470 14.67 32.62 10.03
C ALA A 470 13.21 33.16 10.06
N LYS A 471 13.02 34.49 10.10
CA LYS A 471 11.70 35.15 9.99
C LYS A 471 11.32 35.53 8.57
N ASP A 472 12.30 35.81 7.71
CA ASP A 472 12.05 36.39 6.38
C ASP A 472 11.92 35.32 5.27
N ALA A 473 11.92 34.03 5.63
CA ALA A 473 11.89 32.91 4.68
C ALA A 473 10.48 32.38 4.35
N TYR A 474 9.48 32.69 5.17
CA TYR A 474 8.08 32.32 4.95
C TYR A 474 7.33 33.50 4.32
N ASP A 475 6.83 33.31 3.11
CA ASP A 475 6.13 34.36 2.36
C ASP A 475 4.75 34.65 3.01
N PRO A 476 4.34 35.92 3.17
CA PRO A 476 2.97 36.28 3.58
C PRO A 476 1.85 35.65 2.75
N ALA A 477 2.13 35.27 1.49
CA ALA A 477 1.25 34.49 0.62
C ALA A 477 1.06 33.02 1.06
N GLY A 478 1.74 32.58 2.12
CA GLY A 478 1.47 31.31 2.83
C GLY A 478 2.41 30.16 2.51
N PHE A 479 3.54 30.39 1.82
CA PHE A 479 4.46 29.34 1.37
C PHE A 479 5.95 29.68 1.59
N TYR A 480 6.81 28.66 1.57
CA TYR A 480 8.26 28.83 1.38
C TYR A 480 8.61 28.63 -0.10
N HIS A 481 9.44 29.50 -0.68
CA HIS A 481 9.94 29.31 -2.05
C HIS A 481 10.78 28.03 -2.14
N ALA A 482 10.75 27.32 -3.28
CA ALA A 482 11.35 25.98 -3.42
C ALA A 482 12.87 25.89 -3.11
N GLN A 483 13.59 27.02 -3.12
CA GLN A 483 15.03 27.12 -2.81
C GLN A 483 15.31 27.74 -1.43
N ALA A 484 14.29 27.99 -0.61
CA ALA A 484 14.47 28.37 0.80
C ALA A 484 15.07 27.18 1.58
N PRO A 485 15.94 27.41 2.58
CA PRO A 485 16.61 26.32 3.30
C PRO A 485 15.64 25.36 3.99
N ASP A 486 14.51 25.85 4.49
CA ASP A 486 13.46 25.04 5.11
C ASP A 486 12.67 24.20 4.09
N ALA A 487 12.47 24.71 2.87
CA ALA A 487 11.89 23.94 1.76
C ALA A 487 12.86 22.86 1.26
N ILE A 488 14.16 23.16 1.17
CA ILE A 488 15.20 22.18 0.83
C ILE A 488 15.29 21.07 1.89
N LEU A 489 15.20 21.42 3.17
CA LEU A 489 15.15 20.42 4.25
C LEU A 489 13.85 19.58 4.21
N ARG A 490 12.71 20.14 3.82
CA ARG A 490 11.47 19.37 3.61
C ARG A 490 11.63 18.37 2.45
N LYS A 491 12.16 18.82 1.31
CA LYS A 491 12.48 17.94 0.16
C LYS A 491 13.46 16.83 0.54
N LEU A 492 14.51 17.13 1.33
CA LEU A 492 15.44 16.13 1.86
C LEU A 492 14.72 15.08 2.69
N ALA A 493 13.88 15.50 3.64
CA ALA A 493 13.16 14.57 4.52
C ALA A 493 12.18 13.67 3.75
N ASP A 494 11.45 14.23 2.78
CA ASP A 494 10.51 13.51 1.94
C ASP A 494 11.23 12.57 0.96
N TYR A 495 12.37 12.99 0.38
CA TYR A 495 13.21 12.12 -0.45
C TYR A 495 13.83 10.98 0.36
N ALA A 496 14.36 11.26 1.55
CA ALA A 496 14.89 10.23 2.44
C ALA A 496 13.80 9.20 2.83
N PHE A 497 12.55 9.65 3.03
CA PHE A 497 11.41 8.78 3.25
C PHE A 497 11.11 7.89 2.03
N MET A 498 11.03 8.47 0.82
CA MET A 498 10.81 7.71 -0.42
C MET A 498 11.94 6.71 -0.71
N LEU A 499 13.19 7.04 -0.35
CA LEU A 499 14.36 6.15 -0.41
C LEU A 499 14.51 5.21 0.80
N ARG A 500 13.49 5.13 1.68
CA ARG A 500 13.40 4.24 2.85
C ARG A 500 14.46 4.50 3.96
N ASP A 501 15.17 5.64 3.95
CA ASP A 501 16.00 6.11 5.06
C ASP A 501 15.15 6.86 6.10
N TRP A 502 14.40 6.06 6.87
CA TRP A 502 13.53 6.53 7.96
C TRP A 502 14.30 7.32 9.04
N LYS A 503 15.59 7.04 9.22
CA LYS A 503 16.43 7.67 10.26
C LYS A 503 16.80 9.10 9.85
N LEU A 504 17.28 9.30 8.63
CA LEU A 504 17.54 10.65 8.11
C LEU A 504 16.24 11.45 8.01
N ALA A 505 15.17 10.85 7.49
CA ALA A 505 13.85 11.49 7.37
C ALA A 505 13.36 12.01 8.73
N HIS A 506 13.24 11.14 9.74
CA HIS A 506 12.85 11.53 11.10
C HIS A 506 13.73 12.66 11.66
N SER A 507 15.06 12.53 11.58
CA SER A 507 15.99 13.53 12.11
C SER A 507 15.89 14.91 11.42
N THR A 508 15.31 14.96 10.22
CA THR A 508 15.16 16.18 9.42
C THR A 508 13.80 16.82 9.64
N TYR A 509 12.73 16.02 9.80
CA TYR A 509 11.45 16.55 10.27
C TYR A 509 11.59 17.18 11.67
N GLU A 510 12.26 16.51 12.62
CA GLU A 510 12.51 17.06 13.97
C GLU A 510 13.19 18.45 13.94
N LEU A 511 14.16 18.62 13.04
CA LEU A 511 14.86 19.88 12.83
C LEU A 511 13.95 21.01 12.29
N LEU A 512 12.92 20.65 11.51
CA LEU A 512 12.00 21.60 10.88
C LEU A 512 10.87 22.07 11.81
N ARG A 513 10.33 21.17 12.66
CA ARG A 513 9.15 21.41 13.50
C ARG A 513 9.22 22.72 14.28
N SER A 514 10.36 22.97 14.95
CA SER A 514 10.58 24.18 15.75
C SER A 514 10.65 25.47 14.91
N GLY A 515 11.24 25.40 13.72
CA GLY A 515 11.29 26.53 12.78
C GLY A 515 9.90 26.90 12.24
N PHE A 516 9.13 25.90 11.79
CA PHE A 516 7.77 26.11 11.31
C PHE A 516 6.84 26.66 12.40
N ALA A 517 6.96 26.18 13.64
CA ALA A 517 6.22 26.73 14.79
C ALA A 517 6.58 28.20 15.06
N ALA A 518 7.88 28.56 15.03
CA ALA A 518 8.35 29.93 15.23
C ALA A 518 7.89 30.89 14.10
N ALA A 519 7.82 30.40 12.87
CA ALA A 519 7.29 31.12 11.71
C ALA A 519 5.75 31.17 11.65
N LYS A 520 5.04 30.46 12.55
CA LYS A 520 3.58 30.25 12.52
C LYS A 520 3.07 29.56 11.25
N ALA A 521 3.91 28.79 10.57
CA ALA A 521 3.59 28.05 9.36
C ALA A 521 2.83 26.75 9.71
N TRP A 522 1.64 26.85 10.30
CA TRP A 522 0.99 25.74 11.00
C TRP A 522 0.77 24.47 10.16
N LYS A 523 0.47 24.58 8.85
CA LYS A 523 0.29 23.39 7.98
C LYS A 523 1.63 22.70 7.65
N TYR A 524 2.71 23.47 7.55
CA TYR A 524 4.08 22.93 7.46
C TYR A 524 4.50 22.23 8.76
N GLN A 525 4.17 22.83 9.91
CA GLN A 525 4.42 22.22 11.21
C GLN A 525 3.64 20.91 11.36
N ALA A 526 2.34 20.90 11.05
CA ALA A 526 1.48 19.73 11.18
C ALA A 526 1.96 18.54 10.32
N ALA A 527 2.32 18.80 9.06
CA ALA A 527 2.86 17.77 8.17
C ALA A 527 4.30 17.34 8.52
N ALA A 528 5.06 18.16 9.26
CA ALA A 528 6.37 17.77 9.79
C ALA A 528 6.23 16.97 11.10
N ASP A 529 5.29 17.33 11.98
CA ASP A 529 4.90 16.53 13.15
C ASP A 529 4.43 15.12 12.69
N GLU A 530 3.47 15.07 11.76
CA GLU A 530 2.92 13.82 11.20
C GLU A 530 4.02 12.88 10.67
N MET A 531 4.88 13.37 9.76
CA MET A 531 5.91 12.53 9.16
C MET A 531 7.11 12.27 10.09
N ALA A 532 7.35 13.10 11.10
CA ALA A 532 8.29 12.78 12.17
C ALA A 532 7.81 11.55 12.97
N ALA A 533 6.52 11.49 13.32
CA ALA A 533 5.91 10.34 14.01
C ALA A 533 5.90 9.08 13.13
N VAL A 534 5.43 9.18 11.88
CA VAL A 534 5.40 8.04 10.93
C VAL A 534 6.81 7.49 10.70
N SER A 535 7.81 8.35 10.47
CA SER A 535 9.21 7.90 10.29
C SER A 535 9.76 7.22 11.55
N LEU A 536 9.50 7.75 12.75
CA LEU A 536 9.93 7.15 14.01
C LEU A 536 9.24 5.80 14.31
N LEU A 537 8.05 5.58 13.72
CA LEU A 537 7.35 4.30 13.75
C LEU A 537 7.86 3.28 12.71
N LEU A 538 8.47 3.73 11.61
CA LEU A 538 9.09 2.88 10.59
C LEU A 538 10.54 2.47 10.89
N VAL A 539 11.28 3.24 11.70
CA VAL A 539 12.64 2.87 12.15
C VAL A 539 12.64 1.53 12.93
N PRO A 540 13.48 0.54 12.57
CA PRO A 540 13.65 -0.70 13.35
C PRO A 540 14.13 -0.46 14.79
N GLN A 541 13.73 -1.32 15.73
CA GLN A 541 13.90 -1.09 17.16
C GLN A 541 15.13 -1.82 17.74
N TYR A 542 15.97 -1.08 18.47
CA TYR A 542 17.11 -1.66 19.22
C TYR A 542 17.14 -1.26 20.71
N ALA A 543 16.15 -0.49 21.19
CA ALA A 543 16.15 0.04 22.56
C ALA A 543 14.75 0.45 23.05
N SER A 544 14.53 0.35 24.37
CA SER A 544 13.34 0.73 25.17
C SER A 544 12.16 1.36 24.42
N SER A 545 11.00 0.70 24.49
CA SER A 545 9.77 1.11 23.79
C SER A 545 9.06 2.31 24.43
N LYS A 546 9.08 2.45 25.76
CA LYS A 546 8.19 3.38 26.49
C LYS A 546 8.44 4.87 26.18
N SER A 547 9.66 5.36 26.34
CA SER A 547 9.97 6.79 26.14
C SER A 547 9.83 7.22 24.67
N ARG A 548 10.14 6.31 23.72
CA ARG A 548 9.89 6.55 22.29
C ARG A 548 8.40 6.63 21.99
N TYR A 549 7.58 5.79 22.63
CA TYR A 549 6.14 5.86 22.49
C TYR A 549 5.58 7.18 23.05
N GLU A 550 6.01 7.62 24.23
CA GLU A 550 5.60 8.89 24.84
C GLU A 550 5.96 10.10 23.95
N ALA A 551 7.14 10.07 23.30
CA ALA A 551 7.52 11.07 22.31
C ALA A 551 6.60 11.03 21.07
N VAL A 552 6.28 9.86 20.53
CA VAL A 552 5.35 9.71 19.39
C VAL A 552 3.95 10.24 19.74
N GLU A 553 3.42 9.94 20.93
CA GLU A 553 2.11 10.42 21.38
C GLU A 553 2.07 11.97 21.43
N GLN A 554 3.11 12.62 21.94
CA GLN A 554 3.25 14.09 21.95
C GLN A 554 3.38 14.71 20.55
N ILE A 555 4.11 14.06 19.63
CA ILE A 555 4.26 14.53 18.25
C ILE A 555 2.90 14.50 17.53
N ILE A 556 2.15 13.41 17.68
CA ILE A 556 0.82 13.25 17.07
C ILE A 556 -0.18 14.27 17.65
N GLU A 557 -0.13 14.54 18.96
CA GLU A 557 -0.97 15.57 19.57
C GLU A 557 -0.70 16.97 19.01
N SER A 558 0.58 17.30 18.73
CA SER A 558 0.97 18.54 18.03
C SER A 558 0.43 18.58 16.59
N ALA A 559 0.53 17.49 15.84
CA ALA A 559 -0.01 17.39 14.48
C ALA A 559 -1.53 17.60 14.46
N VAL A 560 -2.27 16.85 15.28
CA VAL A 560 -3.74 16.85 15.33
C VAL A 560 -4.28 18.21 15.78
N TYR A 561 -3.69 18.83 16.81
CA TYR A 561 -4.03 20.18 17.23
C TYR A 561 -3.78 21.20 16.11
N SER A 562 -2.64 21.09 15.41
CA SER A 562 -2.29 22.02 14.34
C SER A 562 -3.22 21.86 13.13
N TYR A 563 -3.51 20.64 12.67
CA TYR A 563 -4.45 20.40 11.58
C TYR A 563 -5.87 20.84 11.94
N SER A 564 -6.38 20.43 13.10
CA SER A 564 -7.79 20.63 13.49
C SER A 564 -8.08 22.07 13.92
N THR A 565 -7.20 22.68 14.74
CA THR A 565 -7.47 23.99 15.37
C THR A 565 -6.78 25.16 14.67
N ARG A 566 -5.69 24.94 13.91
CA ARG A 566 -4.96 26.02 13.23
C ARG A 566 -5.12 26.03 11.72
N CYS A 567 -5.19 24.85 11.09
CA CYS A 567 -5.29 24.72 9.64
C CYS A 567 -6.74 24.50 9.15
N MET A 568 -7.66 24.10 10.04
CA MET A 568 -9.02 23.66 9.71
C MET A 568 -9.05 22.53 8.66
N SER A 569 -8.06 21.62 8.72
CA SER A 569 -7.83 20.55 7.74
C SER A 569 -8.23 19.20 8.32
N PRO A 570 -9.50 18.74 8.13
CA PRO A 570 -9.94 17.46 8.66
C PRO A 570 -9.25 16.27 7.98
N TYR A 571 -8.85 16.39 6.71
CA TYR A 571 -8.11 15.34 6.00
C TYR A 571 -6.75 15.07 6.67
N GLY A 572 -5.96 16.12 6.91
CA GLY A 572 -4.67 16.00 7.62
C GLY A 572 -4.84 15.52 9.06
N ALA A 573 -5.90 15.94 9.76
CA ALA A 573 -6.20 15.46 11.10
C ALA A 573 -6.54 13.95 11.13
N VAL A 574 -7.34 13.44 10.19
CA VAL A 574 -7.60 12.00 10.05
C VAL A 574 -6.32 11.23 9.69
N ARG A 575 -5.58 11.68 8.66
CA ARG A 575 -4.35 11.04 8.18
C ARG A 575 -3.30 10.92 9.30
N SER A 576 -3.07 12.00 10.05
CA SER A 576 -2.11 12.04 11.16
C SER A 576 -2.47 11.20 12.38
N MET A 577 -3.71 10.72 12.50
CA MET A 577 -4.10 9.72 13.52
C MET A 577 -4.13 8.29 12.96
N LEU A 578 -4.64 8.10 11.74
CA LEU A 578 -4.87 6.77 11.18
C LEU A 578 -3.56 6.03 10.84
N LEU A 579 -2.56 6.72 10.27
CA LEU A 579 -1.27 6.08 9.92
C LEU A 579 -0.52 5.62 11.19
N PRO A 580 -0.41 6.42 12.27
CA PRO A 580 0.16 5.93 13.52
C PRO A 580 -0.63 4.82 14.21
N VAL A 581 -1.98 4.80 14.12
CA VAL A 581 -2.79 3.70 14.67
C VAL A 581 -2.38 2.36 14.06
N GLU A 582 -2.27 2.29 12.73
CA GLU A 582 -1.87 1.06 12.05
C GLU A 582 -0.40 0.69 12.31
N LEU A 583 0.52 1.65 12.30
CA LEU A 583 1.94 1.38 12.58
C LEU A 583 2.20 0.97 14.05
N LEU A 584 1.46 1.53 15.01
CA LEU A 584 1.51 1.10 16.41
C LEU A 584 0.87 -0.28 16.62
N ARG A 585 -0.20 -0.60 15.89
CA ARG A 585 -0.78 -1.96 15.84
C ARG A 585 0.25 -2.97 15.34
N LEU A 586 0.88 -2.69 14.20
CA LEU A 586 1.89 -3.57 13.57
C LEU A 586 3.13 -3.79 14.46
N ARG A 587 3.49 -2.80 15.31
CA ARG A 587 4.55 -2.93 16.31
C ARG A 587 4.19 -3.77 17.55
N GLY A 588 2.93 -4.17 17.71
CA GLY A 588 2.50 -5.14 18.74
C GLY A 588 2.76 -4.76 20.21
N GLY A 589 2.55 -5.74 21.10
CA GLY A 589 2.93 -5.67 22.51
C GLY A 589 2.37 -4.46 23.27
N ALA A 590 3.24 -3.61 23.79
CA ALA A 590 2.86 -2.39 24.52
C ALA A 590 2.21 -1.32 23.62
N ASN A 591 2.56 -1.29 22.33
CA ASN A 591 2.11 -0.26 21.38
C ASN A 591 0.61 -0.36 21.09
N ILE A 592 0.00 -1.54 21.25
CA ILE A 592 -1.44 -1.77 21.09
C ILE A 592 -2.28 -0.83 21.95
N ASP A 593 -1.93 -0.63 23.22
CA ASP A 593 -2.69 0.27 24.11
C ASP A 593 -2.58 1.74 23.66
N GLY A 594 -1.55 2.07 22.87
CA GLY A 594 -1.35 3.38 22.25
C GLY A 594 -2.14 3.55 20.96
N ALA A 595 -2.07 2.59 20.04
CA ALA A 595 -2.95 2.51 18.86
C ALA A 595 -4.42 2.61 19.29
N GLY A 596 -4.76 1.87 20.35
CA GLY A 596 -6.07 1.84 20.97
C GLY A 596 -6.55 3.16 21.59
N ARG A 597 -5.64 4.05 22.06
CA ARG A 597 -6.00 5.41 22.52
C ARG A 597 -6.18 6.37 21.36
N LEU A 598 -5.29 6.31 20.35
CA LEU A 598 -5.37 7.18 19.18
C LEU A 598 -6.60 6.87 18.31
N GLY A 599 -6.99 5.60 18.18
CA GLY A 599 -8.24 5.23 17.49
C GLY A 599 -9.49 5.72 18.21
N VAL A 600 -9.55 5.62 19.54
CA VAL A 600 -10.65 6.22 20.34
C VAL A 600 -10.70 7.74 20.15
N ARG A 601 -9.54 8.43 20.21
CA ARG A 601 -9.45 9.88 19.96
C ARG A 601 -9.91 10.28 18.56
N LEU A 602 -9.68 9.45 17.54
CA LEU A 602 -10.14 9.67 16.16
C LEU A 602 -11.67 9.49 16.03
N LEU A 603 -12.27 8.54 16.75
CA LEU A 603 -13.72 8.40 16.88
C LEU A 603 -14.34 9.62 17.60
N ASP A 604 -13.78 10.00 18.76
CA ASP A 604 -14.23 11.15 19.57
C ASP A 604 -14.16 12.49 18.79
N ALA A 605 -13.20 12.61 17.86
CA ALA A 605 -13.04 13.79 17.01
C ALA A 605 -14.13 13.93 15.92
N LYS A 606 -14.89 12.87 15.63
CA LYS A 606 -16.01 12.86 14.66
C LYS A 606 -15.64 13.42 13.28
N LEU A 607 -14.46 13.02 12.79
CA LEU A 607 -13.92 13.42 11.48
C LEU A 607 -14.16 12.38 10.38
N LEU A 608 -14.48 11.13 10.76
CA LEU A 608 -14.88 10.05 9.86
C LEU A 608 -16.40 10.11 9.60
N GLY A 609 -16.84 9.55 8.48
CA GLY A 609 -18.25 9.20 8.27
C GLY A 609 -18.60 7.88 8.96
N THR A 610 -19.80 7.37 8.71
CA THR A 610 -20.32 6.17 9.39
C THR A 610 -19.63 4.88 8.95
N VAL A 611 -19.13 4.83 7.70
CA VAL A 611 -18.38 3.69 7.17
C VAL A 611 -16.97 3.68 7.76
N GLY A 612 -16.30 4.84 7.79
CA GLY A 612 -14.99 5.00 8.44
C GLY A 612 -15.02 4.73 9.95
N ASP A 613 -16.07 5.20 10.64
CA ASP A 613 -16.33 4.95 12.07
C ASP A 613 -16.48 3.44 12.36
N ALA A 614 -17.34 2.73 11.62
CA ALA A 614 -17.56 1.30 11.83
C ALA A 614 -16.30 0.47 11.49
N LEU A 615 -15.59 0.80 10.40
CA LEU A 615 -14.31 0.17 10.07
C LEU A 615 -13.25 0.40 11.17
N LEU A 616 -13.16 1.61 11.74
CA LEU A 616 -12.21 1.89 12.82
C LEU A 616 -12.56 1.11 14.10
N LYS A 617 -13.85 0.83 14.37
CA LYS A 617 -14.25 -0.09 15.44
C LYS A 617 -13.76 -1.52 15.19
N GLU A 618 -13.86 -2.05 13.96
CA GLU A 618 -13.24 -3.33 13.57
C GLU A 618 -11.72 -3.32 13.79
N ARG A 619 -11.04 -2.24 13.38
CA ARG A 619 -9.57 -2.12 13.57
C ARG A 619 -9.17 -2.14 15.03
N LEU A 620 -9.93 -1.46 15.89
CA LEU A 620 -9.72 -1.47 17.33
C LEU A 620 -9.93 -2.88 17.91
N ALA A 621 -10.98 -3.60 17.51
CA ALA A 621 -11.21 -4.99 17.92
C ALA A 621 -9.99 -5.87 17.59
N ILE A 622 -9.66 -6.00 16.30
CA ILE A 622 -8.56 -6.85 15.83
C ILE A 622 -7.21 -6.40 16.46
N SER A 623 -7.00 -5.09 16.66
CA SER A 623 -5.80 -4.59 17.33
C SER A 623 -5.72 -4.96 18.81
N TYR A 624 -6.84 -5.04 19.53
CA TYR A 624 -6.86 -5.50 20.92
C TYR A 624 -6.80 -7.04 21.01
N LEU A 625 -7.29 -7.77 20.02
CA LEU A 625 -7.18 -9.22 19.95
C LEU A 625 -5.73 -9.68 19.82
N SER A 626 -4.94 -9.01 18.97
CA SER A 626 -3.51 -9.32 18.76
C SER A 626 -2.59 -8.93 19.93
N LYS A 627 -3.13 -8.50 21.08
CA LYS A 627 -2.33 -8.22 22.28
C LYS A 627 -2.22 -9.46 23.17
N GLU A 628 -1.13 -10.19 22.96
CA GLU A 628 -0.68 -11.27 23.84
C GLU A 628 -0.56 -10.81 25.31
N GLY A 629 -0.79 -11.75 26.21
CA GLY A 629 -0.66 -11.57 27.66
C GLY A 629 0.62 -12.19 28.20
N VAL A 630 1.03 -11.80 29.40
CA VAL A 630 2.26 -12.26 30.04
C VAL A 630 1.97 -13.38 31.06
N GLY A 631 2.77 -14.45 30.99
CA GLY A 631 2.69 -15.60 31.91
C GLY A 631 1.48 -16.51 31.68
N SER A 632 1.38 -17.60 32.44
CA SER A 632 0.33 -18.63 32.28
C SER A 632 -1.10 -18.16 32.52
N TRP A 633 -1.28 -16.94 33.04
CA TRP A 633 -2.58 -16.30 33.25
C TRP A 633 -2.90 -15.23 32.17
N ASN A 634 -2.06 -15.09 31.14
CA ASN A 634 -2.18 -14.11 30.05
C ASN A 634 -2.41 -12.67 30.56
N TRP A 635 -1.69 -12.27 31.60
CA TRP A 635 -1.88 -10.96 32.24
C TRP A 635 -1.60 -9.81 31.27
N GLY A 636 -2.51 -8.83 31.26
CA GLY A 636 -2.40 -7.66 30.38
C GLY A 636 -2.90 -7.87 28.96
N ASN A 637 -3.42 -9.06 28.60
CA ASN A 637 -4.14 -9.25 27.34
C ASN A 637 -5.38 -8.33 27.25
N ARG A 638 -5.96 -8.23 26.05
CA ARG A 638 -7.11 -7.34 25.78
C ARG A 638 -8.30 -8.04 25.12
N THR A 639 -8.39 -9.37 25.20
CA THR A 639 -9.46 -10.20 24.62
C THR A 639 -10.87 -9.68 24.92
N ARG A 640 -11.23 -9.44 26.19
CA ARG A 640 -12.53 -8.83 26.56
C ARG A 640 -12.77 -7.43 25.95
N LYS A 641 -11.70 -6.66 25.73
CA LYS A 641 -11.80 -5.35 25.08
C LYS A 641 -12.00 -5.51 23.56
N SER A 642 -11.38 -6.52 22.94
CA SER A 642 -11.67 -6.89 21.55
C SER A 642 -13.14 -7.22 21.36
N GLY A 643 -13.70 -8.15 22.15
CA GLY A 643 -15.11 -8.54 22.04
C GLY A 643 -16.09 -7.37 22.20
N LEU A 644 -15.76 -6.37 23.02
CA LEU A 644 -16.52 -5.12 23.12
C LEU A 644 -16.43 -4.28 21.84
N TRP A 645 -15.26 -4.14 21.23
CA TRP A 645 -15.12 -3.41 19.96
C TRP A 645 -15.74 -4.16 18.78
N SER A 646 -15.70 -5.50 18.75
CA SER A 646 -16.43 -6.32 17.78
C SER A 646 -17.94 -6.12 17.93
N TYR A 647 -18.49 -6.11 19.15
CA TYR A 647 -19.89 -5.76 19.40
C TYR A 647 -20.24 -4.34 18.94
N LEU A 648 -19.42 -3.35 19.28
CA LEU A 648 -19.65 -1.95 18.86
C LEU A 648 -19.55 -1.77 17.33
N ALA A 649 -18.72 -2.55 16.64
CA ALA A 649 -18.67 -2.60 15.18
C ALA A 649 -19.94 -3.25 14.60
N ALA A 650 -20.43 -4.33 15.21
CA ALA A 650 -21.69 -4.97 14.81
C ALA A 650 -22.88 -4.01 14.91
N ASP A 651 -23.01 -3.29 16.03
CA ASP A 651 -24.03 -2.26 16.24
C ASP A 651 -23.90 -1.11 15.23
N ALA A 652 -22.68 -0.58 15.03
CA ALA A 652 -22.44 0.49 14.05
C ALA A 652 -22.77 0.07 12.60
N TRP A 653 -22.57 -1.20 12.23
CA TRP A 653 -23.00 -1.71 10.93
C TRP A 653 -24.52 -1.96 10.86
N LEU A 654 -25.14 -2.48 11.92
CA LEU A 654 -26.59 -2.70 11.98
C LEU A 654 -27.37 -1.38 11.83
N GLN A 655 -26.87 -0.30 12.44
CA GLN A 655 -27.43 1.06 12.30
C GLN A 655 -27.29 1.65 10.88
N GLN A 656 -26.45 1.06 10.02
CA GLN A 656 -26.31 1.41 8.61
C GLN A 656 -27.02 0.41 7.68
N GLU A 657 -27.84 -0.48 8.24
CA GLU A 657 -28.46 -1.63 7.54
C GLU A 657 -27.44 -2.55 6.85
N LYS A 658 -26.19 -2.59 7.36
CA LYS A 658 -25.08 -3.39 6.83
C LYS A 658 -25.01 -4.75 7.52
N TYR A 659 -26.00 -5.58 7.24
CA TYR A 659 -26.27 -6.83 7.97
C TYR A 659 -25.13 -7.86 7.86
N ILE A 660 -24.42 -7.94 6.72
CA ILE A 660 -23.32 -8.92 6.53
C ILE A 660 -22.08 -8.58 7.39
N PRO A 661 -21.47 -7.38 7.30
CA PRO A 661 -20.35 -7.05 8.16
C PRO A 661 -20.77 -6.96 9.64
N SER A 662 -22.04 -6.62 9.93
CA SER A 662 -22.59 -6.68 11.29
C SER A 662 -22.57 -8.10 11.87
N GLN A 663 -23.09 -9.09 11.14
CA GLN A 663 -23.08 -10.50 11.57
C GLN A 663 -21.65 -11.04 11.76
N ARG A 664 -20.72 -10.70 10.86
CA ARG A 664 -19.29 -11.06 11.03
C ARG A 664 -18.73 -10.50 12.33
N CYS A 665 -19.01 -9.24 12.65
CA CYS A 665 -18.53 -8.59 13.87
C CYS A 665 -19.20 -9.18 15.13
N LEU A 666 -20.48 -9.54 15.07
CA LEU A 666 -21.16 -10.23 16.17
C LEU A 666 -20.56 -11.63 16.41
N ASN A 667 -20.34 -12.43 15.36
CA ASN A 667 -19.73 -13.75 15.48
C ASN A 667 -18.35 -13.66 16.17
N GLN A 668 -17.50 -12.74 15.71
CA GLN A 668 -16.20 -12.49 16.34
C GLN A 668 -16.34 -12.05 17.80
N ALA A 669 -17.36 -11.25 18.15
CA ALA A 669 -17.61 -10.85 19.54
C ALA A 669 -17.94 -12.06 20.42
N LEU A 670 -18.86 -12.93 19.97
CA LEU A 670 -19.26 -14.16 20.67
C LEU A 670 -18.07 -15.11 20.85
N GLU A 671 -17.35 -15.45 19.78
CA GLU A 671 -16.14 -16.29 19.81
C GLU A 671 -15.07 -15.73 20.76
N THR A 672 -14.88 -14.42 20.79
CA THR A 672 -13.93 -13.73 21.69
C THR A 672 -14.34 -13.79 23.17
N TYR A 673 -15.63 -13.97 23.45
CA TYR A 673 -16.16 -14.12 24.81
C TYR A 673 -16.26 -15.58 25.27
N ASP A 674 -16.54 -16.52 24.37
CA ASP A 674 -16.62 -17.95 24.67
C ASP A 674 -15.23 -18.59 24.83
N SER A 675 -14.23 -18.09 24.10
CA SER A 675 -12.82 -18.50 24.23
C SER A 675 -12.12 -18.03 25.52
N LEU A 676 -12.83 -17.36 26.44
CA LEU A 676 -12.25 -16.91 27.71
C LEU A 676 -11.97 -18.10 28.65
N PRO A 677 -10.74 -18.26 29.19
CA PRO A 677 -10.30 -19.46 29.92
C PRO A 677 -10.89 -19.65 31.33
N HIS A 678 -12.03 -19.02 31.63
CA HIS A 678 -12.81 -19.24 32.85
C HIS A 678 -14.24 -19.52 32.38
N GLY A 679 -14.74 -20.75 32.60
CA GLY A 679 -15.94 -21.35 31.98
C GLY A 679 -17.30 -20.76 32.33
N HIS A 680 -17.39 -19.43 32.34
CA HIS A 680 -18.60 -18.62 32.47
C HIS A 680 -18.60 -17.44 31.49
N GLY A 681 -17.67 -17.41 30.52
CA GLY A 681 -17.59 -16.44 29.41
C GLY A 681 -18.15 -15.06 29.71
N MET A 682 -19.32 -14.78 29.13
CA MET A 682 -20.19 -13.64 29.47
C MET A 682 -21.44 -14.03 30.27
N SER A 683 -21.74 -15.31 30.51
CA SER A 683 -23.00 -15.78 31.12
C SER A 683 -23.31 -15.21 32.52
N LYS A 684 -22.31 -14.68 33.24
CA LYS A 684 -22.50 -13.96 34.53
C LYS A 684 -22.81 -12.46 34.40
N PHE A 685 -22.80 -11.88 33.20
CA PHE A 685 -23.07 -10.47 32.92
C PHE A 685 -24.42 -10.30 32.21
N THR A 686 -25.52 -10.46 32.95
CA THR A 686 -26.90 -10.46 32.43
C THR A 686 -27.20 -9.35 31.41
N THR A 687 -26.87 -8.10 31.73
CA THR A 687 -27.07 -6.94 30.83
C THR A 687 -26.29 -7.07 29.52
N ALA A 688 -25.09 -7.65 29.54
CA ALA A 688 -24.26 -7.79 28.35
C ALA A 688 -24.70 -8.97 27.47
N ASN A 689 -25.20 -10.05 28.08
CA ASN A 689 -25.86 -11.13 27.34
C ASN A 689 -27.14 -10.62 26.66
N SER A 690 -28.01 -9.90 27.39
CA SER A 690 -29.23 -9.35 26.78
C SER A 690 -28.97 -8.37 25.63
N LEU A 691 -27.82 -7.68 25.64
CA LEU A 691 -27.39 -6.80 24.54
C LEU A 691 -26.84 -7.57 23.33
N LEU A 692 -26.17 -8.71 23.55
CA LEU A 692 -25.73 -9.63 22.49
C LEU A 692 -26.92 -10.38 21.89
N GLU A 693 -27.78 -10.96 22.73
CA GLU A 693 -29.03 -11.65 22.36
C GLU A 693 -29.96 -10.74 21.55
N GLN A 694 -30.13 -9.47 21.97
CA GLN A 694 -30.93 -8.50 21.24
C GLN A 694 -30.36 -8.24 19.83
N LEU A 695 -29.05 -7.99 19.72
CA LEU A 695 -28.40 -7.71 18.44
C LEU A 695 -28.43 -8.94 17.53
N GLN A 696 -28.19 -10.13 18.08
CA GLN A 696 -28.29 -11.42 17.39
C GLN A 696 -29.70 -11.67 16.85
N ARG A 697 -30.74 -11.49 17.68
CA ARG A 697 -32.13 -11.68 17.24
C ARG A 697 -32.48 -10.71 16.10
N THR A 698 -32.15 -9.43 16.24
CA THR A 698 -32.42 -8.43 15.19
C THR A 698 -31.62 -8.68 13.91
N LEU A 699 -30.45 -9.31 13.96
CA LEU A 699 -29.76 -9.76 12.74
C LEU A 699 -30.41 -11.01 12.12
N SER A 700 -30.80 -12.01 12.91
CA SER A 700 -31.53 -13.17 12.39
C SER A 700 -32.86 -12.78 11.73
N GLU A 701 -33.61 -11.85 12.34
CA GLU A 701 -34.83 -11.23 11.80
C GLU A 701 -34.61 -10.44 10.50
N LYS A 702 -33.37 -10.07 10.17
CA LYS A 702 -33.01 -9.23 9.02
C LYS A 702 -32.26 -9.94 7.89
N LEU A 703 -31.71 -11.12 8.18
CA LEU A 703 -30.95 -11.95 7.23
C LEU A 703 -31.76 -13.17 6.73
N ASP A 704 -33.03 -13.28 7.11
CA ASP A 704 -33.91 -14.45 6.87
C ASP A 704 -33.23 -15.79 7.25
N LEU A 705 -32.38 -15.76 8.28
CA LEU A 705 -31.74 -16.95 8.81
C LEU A 705 -32.79 -17.80 9.54
N PRO A 706 -32.82 -19.13 9.33
CA PRO A 706 -33.71 -20.00 10.08
C PRO A 706 -33.51 -19.79 11.58
N GLN A 707 -34.59 -19.39 12.26
CA GLN A 707 -34.60 -19.45 13.72
C GLN A 707 -34.48 -20.93 14.09
N HIS A 708 -33.43 -21.28 14.82
CA HIS A 708 -33.44 -22.52 15.59
C HIS A 708 -34.48 -22.31 16.69
N GLU A 709 -35.72 -22.71 16.42
CA GLU A 709 -36.70 -22.96 17.46
C GLU A 709 -36.14 -24.07 18.35
N ASP A 710 -35.93 -23.79 19.63
CA ASP A 710 -35.54 -24.81 20.61
C ASP A 710 -36.65 -25.87 20.69
N GLU A 711 -36.32 -27.16 20.52
CA GLU A 711 -37.29 -28.27 20.58
C GLU A 711 -37.77 -28.55 22.02
N GLU A 712 -38.42 -27.58 22.67
CA GLU A 712 -39.13 -27.78 23.93
C GLU A 712 -40.45 -28.56 23.75
N GLY A 713 -40.31 -29.89 23.70
CA GLY A 713 -41.26 -30.81 24.33
C GLY A 713 -42.56 -31.14 23.57
N ILE A 714 -42.55 -32.27 22.86
CA ILE A 714 -43.76 -33.04 22.57
C ILE A 714 -43.75 -34.32 23.43
N ASN A 715 -44.58 -34.35 24.47
CA ASN A 715 -44.81 -35.55 25.28
C ASN A 715 -45.62 -36.59 24.48
N GLY A 716 -45.12 -37.82 24.40
CA GLY A 716 -45.81 -38.96 23.80
C GLY A 716 -45.43 -40.27 24.51
N GLU A 717 -46.16 -40.64 25.56
CA GLU A 717 -45.95 -41.89 26.28
C GLU A 717 -46.40 -43.10 25.44
N GLY A 718 -45.58 -44.14 25.29
CA GLY A 718 -45.93 -45.29 24.44
C GLY A 718 -44.95 -46.47 24.38
N SER A 719 -44.88 -47.25 25.46
CA SER A 719 -44.31 -48.61 25.51
C SER A 719 -42.80 -48.81 25.23
N SER A 720 -42.05 -48.92 26.33
CA SER A 720 -41.10 -50.01 26.61
C SER A 720 -40.86 -51.06 25.51
N ASP A 721 -39.57 -51.25 25.18
CA ASP A 721 -38.95 -52.59 25.21
C ASP A 721 -37.59 -52.47 25.91
N VAL A 722 -37.20 -53.48 26.70
CA VAL A 722 -36.04 -53.41 27.62
C VAL A 722 -35.05 -54.54 27.33
N VAL A 723 -33.77 -54.20 27.19
CA VAL A 723 -32.64 -55.13 27.30
C VAL A 723 -31.53 -54.43 28.08
N ASP A 724 -31.09 -55.02 29.19
CA ASP A 724 -30.03 -54.50 30.06
C ASP A 724 -28.63 -54.73 29.46
N GLU A 725 -27.68 -53.84 29.77
CA GLU A 725 -26.28 -54.24 30.01
C GLU A 725 -25.56 -53.17 30.88
N GLU A 726 -25.56 -53.36 32.20
CA GLU A 726 -24.67 -52.63 33.11
C GLU A 726 -23.40 -53.45 33.43
N SER A 727 -22.25 -52.82 33.17
CA SER A 727 -21.07 -52.77 34.04
C SER A 727 -20.59 -54.06 34.75
N GLU A 728 -19.47 -54.63 34.27
CA GLU A 728 -18.42 -55.13 35.19
C GLU A 728 -17.05 -54.56 34.83
N ALA A 729 -16.25 -54.23 35.86
CA ALA A 729 -14.88 -53.77 35.74
C ALA A 729 -13.92 -54.80 36.33
N LEU A 730 -12.88 -55.18 35.58
CA LEU A 730 -11.85 -56.11 36.05
C LEU A 730 -10.50 -55.42 36.20
N THR A 731 -10.07 -55.30 37.46
CA THR A 731 -8.70 -54.97 37.86
C THR A 731 -7.80 -56.20 37.78
N ASP A 732 -6.62 -56.09 37.15
CA ASP A 732 -5.44 -56.79 37.67
C ASP A 732 -4.13 -56.07 37.27
N MET A 733 -3.06 -56.31 38.01
CA MET A 733 -1.73 -55.75 37.78
C MET A 733 -0.83 -56.69 36.97
N ARG A 734 -0.11 -56.15 35.97
CA ARG A 734 1.32 -56.45 35.84
C ARG A 734 2.15 -55.44 35.03
N THR A 735 3.45 -55.51 35.29
CA THR A 735 4.49 -54.55 34.85
C THR A 735 5.32 -55.05 33.66
N ARG A 736 6.03 -54.10 33.02
CA ARG A 736 7.07 -54.26 31.96
C ARG A 736 6.48 -54.43 30.54
N ARG A 737 7.15 -53.99 29.47
CA ARG A 737 8.56 -53.55 29.31
C ARG A 737 8.68 -52.57 28.14
N VAL A 738 9.55 -51.56 28.22
CA VAL A 738 10.05 -50.85 27.02
C VAL A 738 11.30 -51.56 26.51
N SER A 739 11.43 -51.72 25.19
CA SER A 739 12.62 -52.27 24.53
C SER A 739 13.40 -51.16 23.81
N LEU A 740 14.66 -50.96 24.19
CA LEU A 740 15.62 -50.12 23.47
C LEU A 740 16.70 -51.00 22.83
N VAL A 741 17.13 -50.64 21.63
CA VAL A 741 18.18 -51.35 20.87
C VAL A 741 19.56 -51.02 21.43
N ALA A 742 20.48 -51.98 21.40
CA ALA A 742 21.77 -51.89 22.07
C ALA A 742 22.85 -51.13 21.26
N GLY A 743 23.67 -50.37 21.97
CA GLY A 743 25.05 -49.99 21.62
C GLY A 743 25.96 -50.34 22.80
N ALA A 744 27.21 -50.73 22.57
CA ALA A 744 28.00 -51.50 23.54
C ALA A 744 29.30 -50.83 24.03
N GLY A 745 29.60 -51.04 25.32
CA GLY A 745 30.95 -50.90 25.91
C GLY A 745 31.23 -49.59 26.66
N GLY A 746 31.87 -49.68 27.84
CA GLY A 746 32.34 -48.50 28.59
C GLY A 746 32.16 -48.57 30.11
N MET A 747 33.08 -49.25 30.79
CA MET A 747 33.11 -49.56 32.23
C MET A 747 33.30 -48.33 33.17
N LEU A 748 33.01 -48.53 34.48
CA LEU A 748 33.31 -47.67 35.65
C LEU A 748 32.45 -46.39 35.87
N GLU A 749 32.31 -45.83 37.08
CA GLU A 749 32.06 -46.34 38.44
C GLU A 749 31.84 -45.12 39.35
N THR A 750 30.68 -44.97 40.02
CA THR A 750 30.49 -43.98 41.10
C THR A 750 29.54 -44.50 42.19
N LYS A 751 29.77 -44.12 43.45
CA LYS A 751 28.90 -44.41 44.61
C LYS A 751 28.06 -43.18 45.00
N PRO A 752 26.90 -43.38 45.66
CA PRO A 752 25.97 -42.29 46.00
C PRO A 752 26.35 -41.55 47.28
N LEU A 753 25.74 -40.36 47.47
CA LEU A 753 25.80 -39.59 48.72
C LEU A 753 24.96 -40.24 49.83
N HIS A 754 25.38 -39.99 51.07
CA HIS A 754 24.52 -40.00 52.25
C HIS A 754 24.73 -38.66 53.00
N GLY A 755 23.67 -38.14 53.62
CA GLY A 755 23.71 -36.89 54.38
C GLY A 755 23.78 -37.14 55.89
N ALA A 756 24.10 -36.08 56.64
CA ALA A 756 23.97 -35.98 58.09
C ALA A 756 23.76 -34.50 58.47
N GLU A 757 23.22 -34.25 59.66
CA GLU A 757 22.76 -32.94 60.13
C GLU A 757 23.72 -32.30 61.16
N GLY A 758 23.59 -30.98 61.35
CA GLY A 758 23.84 -30.29 62.64
C GLY A 758 25.30 -30.00 63.05
N ASN A 759 25.67 -28.71 63.10
CA ASN A 759 25.59 -27.92 64.35
C ASN A 759 26.03 -26.46 64.16
N ASP A 760 25.65 -25.61 65.12
CA ASP A 760 26.17 -24.25 65.29
C ASP A 760 27.66 -24.22 65.73
N ASP A 761 28.38 -23.13 65.44
CA ASP A 761 28.82 -22.20 66.51
C ASP A 761 29.19 -20.80 65.96
N THR A 762 29.64 -19.90 66.83
CA THR A 762 29.55 -18.44 66.71
C THR A 762 30.90 -17.74 66.94
N THR A 763 31.23 -16.70 66.18
CA THR A 763 32.21 -15.61 66.51
C THR A 763 32.14 -14.56 65.39
N VAL A 764 31.87 -13.25 65.53
CA VAL A 764 32.19 -12.15 66.49
C VAL A 764 33.37 -11.27 66.03
N GLY A 765 33.07 -9.99 65.74
CA GLY A 765 34.03 -8.89 65.49
C GLY A 765 34.26 -8.52 64.01
N GLY A 766 34.35 -7.23 63.60
CA GLY A 766 34.10 -5.99 64.36
C GLY A 766 34.44 -4.67 63.63
N VAL A 767 33.44 -3.79 63.46
CA VAL A 767 33.45 -2.30 63.50
C VAL A 767 34.66 -1.49 62.97
N GLN A 768 34.48 -0.79 61.83
CA GLN A 768 34.88 0.63 61.51
C GLN A 768 34.60 0.91 60.01
N MET A 769 34.10 2.05 59.46
CA MET A 769 34.13 3.51 59.76
C MET A 769 35.54 4.13 59.71
N GLU A 770 35.85 5.19 58.93
CA GLU A 770 35.03 6.19 58.20
C GLU A 770 35.91 6.97 57.16
N PHE A 771 35.37 8.01 56.50
CA PHE A 771 36.04 9.09 55.73
C PHE A 771 36.82 8.80 54.41
N ASP A 772 36.13 9.01 53.28
CA ASP A 772 36.20 10.18 52.34
C ASP A 772 37.52 10.97 52.05
N GLU A 773 37.42 11.74 50.95
CA GLU A 773 38.19 12.91 50.47
C GLU A 773 39.50 12.78 49.63
N THR A 774 39.36 13.25 48.38
CA THR A 774 40.28 14.10 47.57
C THR A 774 41.42 13.51 46.71
N GLU A 775 41.49 14.06 45.48
CA GLU A 775 42.65 14.46 44.64
C GLU A 775 43.95 13.63 44.68
N ARG A 776 44.61 13.32 43.54
CA ARG A 776 44.82 14.19 42.37
C ARG A 776 45.31 13.41 41.12
N GLU A 777 45.44 14.17 40.03
CA GLU A 777 46.00 13.89 38.69
C GLU A 777 47.07 12.78 38.55
N GLY A 778 46.94 11.99 37.47
CA GLY A 778 47.91 10.99 36.99
C GLY A 778 47.54 10.47 35.60
#